data_AF-A0A934ZKC4-F1
#
_entry.id   AF-A0A934ZKC4-F1
#
_cell.length_a   1.000
_cell.length_b   1.000
_cell.length_c   1.000
_cell.angle_alpha   90.00
_cell.angle_beta   90.00
_cell.angle_gamma   90.00
#
_symmetry.space_group_name_H-M   'P 1'
#
loop_
_entity.id
_entity.type
_entity.pdbx_description
1 polymer ?
#
loop_
_entity_poly.entity_id
_entity_poly.type
_entity_poly.pdbx_seq_one_letter_code
_entity_poly.pdbx_strand_id
1 'polypeptide(L)'
;MSRAPEEERAGELFEVIDRDAAAVAAQLLGSTPSATEHLGDLRPVLGAVPSNSTLLRPREITMNRASLPIAIFGVAALVPLRQRLGEVVSALGKPGAVASLLTWFAAISTDLDRVHAAGICHGAIHQRYIACPVGGPVERGFLVGFGVDALARRNGDPDAPAATPRKDLVDLLSALHELFITQALSPEGGAAGKWTLLRHSSQHGEHPALASGTELGKTLTELAKLSLETPAPMPSMRPRNPTIPPPTRSDGSGRPATIPPPRGAPRPRDEGTGSRASRTTRGAAAPPAAPPAKPDRRWVRGVVVGVVLAGLAGAAGLAYLSKVRDEPISVGILRTGRRRVVAAPRCEGESLDPPAGYETSATDFDLACAPDGRTLIAVAREGTAIRTASREARRGQGWRHLDSSDATGAVELGASVATDGGLWTVWRNGVGEPVGLAEISRDPHAHAQVPLTGWDNVPLRGVMLLHREQASTWLVSNVESEGGAHPVLFHVQSGDGRRASIQTWYLGAGTVEAAIAGPSPTLLFHQRDGEGHRLSAVWPQLALLASARPGGDATSVRGATPAENAVRRSAPVLLAGEVLAAVSTGAALGDEAGFAVTLGPARPAEQCAVRARCVGPGAVHLLRFSPSRPTPVDVTVATESVALDLLGEAPDRWLVLHEPAGVAAHPALRLSTVAGAAPTHATLANPGADRGRLVRCGDGVWLGQHLSLPTPRIVAVPTECLTTRP
;
A
#
# COMPACT_ATOMS: atom_id res chain seq x y z
N MET A 1 3.97 -37.15 1.85
CA MET A 1 3.28 -36.77 0.59
C MET A 1 3.97 -35.53 0.03
N SER A 2 3.87 -35.26 -1.27
CA SER A 2 4.56 -34.11 -1.89
C SER A 2 4.05 -32.78 -1.33
N ARG A 3 4.92 -31.76 -1.30
CA ARG A 3 4.46 -30.36 -1.29
C ARG A 3 3.58 -30.11 -2.51
N ALA A 4 2.54 -29.31 -2.36
CA ALA A 4 1.98 -28.57 -3.49
C ALA A 4 3.00 -27.49 -3.92
N PRO A 5 3.09 -27.13 -5.20
CA PRO A 5 4.00 -26.07 -5.64
C PRO A 5 3.55 -24.73 -5.07
N GLU A 6 4.53 -23.89 -4.71
CA GLU A 6 4.32 -22.44 -4.58
C GLU A 6 3.95 -21.88 -5.97
N GLU A 7 3.06 -20.89 -6.04
CA GLU A 7 2.70 -20.27 -7.32
C GLU A 7 3.89 -19.43 -7.82
N GLU A 8 4.75 -20.04 -8.65
CA GLU A 8 5.95 -19.40 -9.20
C GLU A 8 5.58 -18.08 -9.94
N ARG A 9 6.08 -16.94 -9.45
CA ARG A 9 5.68 -15.60 -9.91
C ARG A 9 6.62 -15.02 -10.95
N ALA A 10 6.06 -14.36 -11.97
CA ALA A 10 6.85 -13.66 -12.99
C ALA A 10 7.81 -12.63 -12.36
N GLY A 11 9.11 -12.85 -12.56
CA GLY A 11 10.21 -12.04 -12.02
C GLY A 11 10.69 -12.42 -10.62
N GLU A 12 10.20 -13.51 -10.03
CA GLU A 12 10.65 -14.06 -8.74
C GLU A 12 12.09 -14.59 -8.80
N LEU A 13 12.89 -14.34 -7.75
CA LEU A 13 14.28 -14.77 -7.61
C LEU A 13 14.40 -15.99 -6.70
N PHE A 14 15.15 -16.99 -7.13
CA PHE A 14 15.39 -18.23 -6.38
C PHE A 14 16.77 -18.84 -6.68
N GLU A 15 17.15 -19.88 -5.94
CA GLU A 15 18.40 -20.61 -6.13
C GLU A 15 18.15 -21.87 -6.98
N VAL A 16 19.05 -22.15 -7.94
CA VAL A 16 19.10 -23.42 -8.68
C VAL A 16 20.48 -24.03 -8.61
N ILE A 17 20.54 -25.35 -8.70
CA ILE A 17 21.79 -26.11 -8.78
C ILE A 17 22.11 -26.33 -10.27
N ASP A 18 23.17 -25.67 -10.77
CA ASP A 18 23.68 -25.88 -12.13
C ASP A 18 24.30 -27.29 -12.28
N ARG A 19 24.58 -27.72 -13.51
CA ARG A 19 25.10 -29.05 -13.87
C ARG A 19 26.41 -29.40 -13.15
N ASP A 20 27.19 -28.38 -12.80
CA ASP A 20 28.45 -28.49 -12.04
C ASP A 20 28.24 -28.56 -10.51
N ALA A 21 27.00 -28.81 -10.05
CA ALA A 21 26.56 -28.79 -8.66
C ALA A 21 26.73 -27.44 -7.92
N ALA A 22 26.95 -26.35 -8.66
CA ALA A 22 27.04 -25.01 -8.12
C ALA A 22 25.65 -24.39 -7.89
N ALA A 23 25.43 -23.85 -6.69
CA ALA A 23 24.31 -22.95 -6.41
C ALA A 23 24.47 -21.65 -7.21
N VAL A 24 23.46 -21.30 -8.01
CA VAL A 24 23.40 -20.07 -8.79
C VAL A 24 22.00 -19.44 -8.70
N ALA A 25 21.94 -18.12 -8.78
CA ALA A 25 20.68 -17.38 -8.81
C ALA A 25 19.96 -17.58 -10.14
N ALA A 26 18.65 -17.75 -10.06
CA ALA A 26 17.72 -17.80 -11.18
C ALA A 26 16.57 -16.82 -10.97
N GLN A 27 15.89 -16.46 -12.06
CA GLN A 27 14.66 -15.66 -12.05
C GLN A 27 13.62 -16.29 -12.98
N LEU A 28 12.39 -16.42 -12.51
CA LEU A 28 11.27 -16.80 -13.38
C LEU A 28 10.98 -15.64 -14.34
N LEU A 29 10.82 -15.91 -15.63
CA LEU A 29 10.46 -14.85 -16.59
C LEU A 29 8.93 -14.68 -16.73
N GLY A 30 8.15 -15.73 -16.49
CA GLY A 30 6.69 -15.69 -16.59
C GLY A 30 6.04 -16.85 -15.85
N SER A 31 4.85 -16.61 -15.29
CA SER A 31 4.04 -17.58 -14.54
C SER A 31 3.13 -18.45 -15.43
N THR A 32 3.22 -18.34 -16.75
CA THR A 32 2.46 -19.15 -17.72
C THR A 32 3.36 -20.13 -18.48
N PRO A 33 2.98 -21.42 -18.58
CA PRO A 33 3.71 -22.42 -19.36
C PRO A 33 3.90 -21.94 -20.80
N SER A 34 5.13 -21.95 -21.28
CA SER A 34 5.52 -21.36 -22.56
C SER A 34 6.04 -22.44 -23.52
N ALA A 35 5.87 -22.24 -24.83
CA ALA A 35 6.46 -23.11 -25.84
C ALA A 35 7.99 -22.91 -25.89
N THR A 36 8.78 -23.97 -26.11
CA THR A 36 10.25 -23.89 -26.10
C THR A 36 10.79 -22.96 -27.20
N GLU A 37 10.03 -22.81 -28.29
CA GLU A 37 10.28 -21.84 -29.36
C GLU A 37 10.22 -20.38 -28.88
N HIS A 38 9.39 -20.06 -27.88
CA HIS A 38 9.31 -18.69 -27.33
C HIS A 38 10.63 -18.25 -26.66
N LEU A 39 11.42 -19.20 -26.14
CA LEU A 39 12.78 -18.94 -25.65
C LEU A 39 13.81 -18.76 -26.78
N GLY A 40 13.51 -19.23 -27.98
CA GLY A 40 14.34 -18.99 -29.17
C GLY A 40 14.49 -17.50 -29.45
N ASP A 41 13.36 -16.77 -29.49
CA ASP A 41 13.34 -15.36 -29.88
C ASP A 41 13.73 -14.40 -28.75
N LEU A 42 13.63 -14.82 -27.48
CA LEU A 42 14.16 -14.06 -26.34
C LEU A 42 15.70 -14.08 -26.27
N ARG A 43 16.36 -15.11 -26.84
CA ARG A 43 17.82 -15.22 -26.82
C ARG A 43 18.53 -14.11 -27.61
N PRO A 44 18.08 -13.68 -28.81
CA PRO A 44 18.56 -12.46 -29.46
C PRO A 44 18.40 -11.20 -28.60
N VAL A 45 17.23 -11.00 -27.98
CA VAL A 45 16.93 -9.79 -27.18
C VAL A 45 17.85 -9.69 -25.96
N LEU A 46 17.96 -10.76 -25.16
CA LEU A 46 18.93 -10.79 -24.04
C LEU A 46 20.38 -10.84 -24.54
N GLY A 47 20.58 -11.41 -25.73
CA GLY A 47 21.85 -11.49 -26.46
C GLY A 47 22.46 -10.12 -26.75
N ALA A 48 21.61 -9.12 -26.99
CA ALA A 48 22.01 -7.75 -27.31
C ALA A 48 22.13 -6.83 -26.07
N VAL A 49 21.69 -7.24 -24.88
CA VAL A 49 21.88 -6.44 -23.64
C VAL A 49 23.39 -6.31 -23.33
N PRO A 50 23.94 -5.08 -23.22
CA PRO A 50 25.36 -4.87 -22.94
C PRO A 50 25.80 -5.40 -21.57
N SER A 51 27.03 -5.90 -21.50
CA SER A 51 27.68 -6.31 -20.24
C SER A 51 28.08 -5.08 -19.42
N ASN A 52 27.17 -4.62 -18.57
CA ASN A 52 27.31 -3.46 -17.69
C ASN A 52 27.55 -3.87 -16.22
N SER A 53 28.01 -2.94 -15.36
CA SER A 53 28.42 -3.27 -13.98
C SER A 53 27.31 -3.20 -12.94
N THR A 54 26.16 -2.65 -13.31
CA THR A 54 24.93 -2.58 -12.48
C THR A 54 23.72 -3.30 -13.07
N LEU A 55 23.84 -3.90 -14.27
CA LEU A 55 22.77 -4.65 -14.92
C LEU A 55 23.14 -6.14 -14.96
N LEU A 56 22.30 -7.00 -14.38
CA LEU A 56 22.50 -8.45 -14.39
C LEU A 56 21.72 -9.08 -15.54
N ARG A 57 22.42 -9.21 -16.68
CA ARG A 57 21.99 -10.00 -17.82
C ARG A 57 22.02 -11.50 -17.49
N PRO A 58 20.99 -12.29 -17.86
CA PRO A 58 21.02 -13.76 -17.78
C PRO A 58 22.13 -14.39 -18.63
N ARG A 59 22.79 -15.42 -18.08
CA ARG A 59 23.75 -16.31 -18.75
C ARG A 59 23.04 -17.30 -19.67
N GLU A 60 21.90 -17.84 -19.23
CA GLU A 60 21.09 -18.82 -19.95
C GLU A 60 19.60 -18.52 -19.77
N ILE A 61 18.77 -18.95 -20.74
CA ILE A 61 17.31 -19.06 -20.56
C ILE A 61 16.89 -20.50 -20.87
N THR A 62 16.16 -21.10 -19.93
CA THR A 62 15.74 -22.51 -19.92
C THR A 62 14.31 -22.64 -19.37
N MET A 63 13.83 -23.86 -19.09
CA MET A 63 12.52 -24.14 -18.50
C MET A 63 12.62 -25.05 -17.27
N ASN A 64 11.69 -24.92 -16.33
CA ASN A 64 11.46 -25.93 -15.30
C ASN A 64 10.61 -27.12 -15.84
N ARG A 65 10.25 -28.04 -14.95
CA ARG A 65 9.41 -29.22 -15.25
C ARG A 65 7.93 -28.88 -15.52
N ALA A 66 7.50 -27.64 -15.26
CA ALA A 66 6.17 -27.12 -15.57
C ALA A 66 6.15 -26.27 -16.87
N SER A 67 7.23 -26.31 -17.67
CA SER A 67 7.43 -25.48 -18.87
C SER A 67 7.39 -23.96 -18.60
N LEU A 68 7.63 -23.54 -17.36
CA LEU A 68 7.77 -22.13 -17.00
C LEU A 68 9.20 -21.66 -17.34
N PRO A 69 9.35 -20.51 -18.03
CA PRO A 69 10.64 -20.03 -18.51
C PRO A 69 11.46 -19.37 -17.40
N ILE A 70 12.75 -19.71 -17.33
CA ILE A 70 13.68 -19.30 -16.28
C ILE A 70 14.95 -18.69 -16.89
N ALA A 71 15.33 -17.52 -16.42
CA ALA A 71 16.64 -16.92 -16.59
C ALA A 71 17.61 -17.41 -15.51
N ILE A 72 18.84 -17.78 -15.87
CA ILE A 72 19.90 -18.16 -14.92
C ILE A 72 21.02 -17.11 -14.96
N PHE A 73 21.52 -16.68 -13.80
CA PHE A 73 22.59 -15.68 -13.69
C PHE A 73 23.95 -16.32 -13.33
N GLY A 74 25.04 -15.62 -13.64
CA GLY A 74 26.41 -16.04 -13.29
C GLY A 74 26.83 -15.68 -11.86
N VAL A 75 25.91 -15.67 -10.89
CA VAL A 75 26.16 -15.28 -9.49
C VAL A 75 25.48 -16.27 -8.53
N ALA A 76 26.08 -16.51 -7.35
CA ALA A 76 25.69 -17.62 -6.47
C ALA A 76 24.25 -17.50 -5.92
N ALA A 77 23.89 -16.36 -5.34
CA ALA A 77 22.55 -16.12 -4.81
C ALA A 77 22.20 -14.62 -4.81
N LEU A 78 20.95 -14.29 -5.10
CA LEU A 78 20.41 -12.93 -5.16
C LEU A 78 19.12 -12.83 -4.35
N VAL A 79 18.89 -11.67 -3.74
CA VAL A 79 17.63 -11.29 -3.09
C VAL A 79 17.22 -9.87 -3.52
N PRO A 80 15.91 -9.55 -3.55
CA PRO A 80 15.45 -8.17 -3.75
C PRO A 80 16.03 -7.22 -2.70
N LEU A 81 16.61 -6.11 -3.13
CA LEU A 81 17.32 -5.13 -2.29
C LEU A 81 16.48 -4.64 -1.11
N ARG A 82 15.15 -4.55 -1.29
CA ARG A 82 14.18 -4.22 -0.22
C ARG A 82 14.32 -5.09 1.04
N GLN A 83 14.72 -6.36 0.90
CA GLN A 83 14.88 -7.30 2.01
C GLN A 83 16.12 -6.99 2.88
N ARG A 84 17.21 -6.52 2.25
CA ARG A 84 18.48 -6.19 2.93
C ARG A 84 18.65 -4.69 3.20
N LEU A 85 17.67 -3.85 2.85
CA LEU A 85 17.80 -2.39 2.96
C LEU A 85 17.94 -1.91 4.41
N GLY A 86 17.35 -2.62 5.38
CA GLY A 86 17.56 -2.34 6.80
C GLY A 86 19.03 -2.43 7.22
N GLU A 87 19.80 -3.35 6.64
CA GLU A 87 21.24 -3.49 6.91
C GLU A 87 22.03 -2.26 6.42
N VAL A 88 21.65 -1.70 5.26
CA VAL A 88 22.23 -0.48 4.70
C VAL A 88 21.97 0.71 5.65
N VAL A 89 20.75 0.81 6.18
CA VAL A 89 20.36 1.87 7.12
C VAL A 89 21.06 1.69 8.47
N SER A 90 21.24 0.47 8.96
CA SER A 90 22.03 0.19 10.17
C SER A 90 23.53 0.49 10.00
N ALA A 91 24.10 0.25 8.81
CA ALA A 91 25.51 0.46 8.55
C ALA A 91 25.88 1.93 8.26
N LEU A 92 24.99 2.69 7.60
CA LEU A 92 25.28 4.04 7.08
C LEU A 92 24.41 5.16 7.69
N GLY A 93 23.43 4.83 8.51
CA GLY A 93 22.39 5.76 8.95
C GLY A 93 21.43 6.17 7.81
N LYS A 94 20.36 6.89 8.14
CA LYS A 94 19.37 7.32 7.12
C LYS A 94 19.97 8.20 6.00
N PRO A 95 20.77 9.25 6.27
CA PRO A 95 21.34 10.08 5.20
C PRO A 95 22.32 9.31 4.31
N GLY A 96 23.18 8.47 4.91
CA GLY A 96 24.12 7.64 4.16
C GLY A 96 23.44 6.59 3.30
N ALA A 97 22.35 5.99 3.78
CA ALA A 97 21.52 5.07 2.98
C ALA A 97 20.81 5.77 1.82
N VAL A 98 20.27 6.99 2.04
CA VAL A 98 19.67 7.81 0.97
C VAL A 98 20.70 8.14 -0.11
N ALA A 99 21.88 8.65 0.27
CA ALA A 99 22.94 8.99 -0.67
C ALA A 99 23.48 7.77 -1.44
N SER A 100 23.55 6.60 -0.79
CA SER A 100 23.97 5.34 -1.42
C SER A 100 22.93 4.84 -2.42
N LEU A 101 21.64 4.81 -2.06
CA LEU A 101 20.54 4.47 -2.98
C LEU A 101 20.53 5.40 -4.21
N LEU A 102 20.64 6.71 -4.00
CA LEU A 102 20.71 7.69 -5.10
C LEU A 102 21.89 7.42 -6.03
N THR A 103 23.05 7.05 -5.48
CA THR A 103 24.27 6.73 -6.22
C THR A 103 24.16 5.41 -7.01
N TRP A 104 23.55 4.37 -6.42
CA TRP A 104 23.30 3.10 -7.11
C TRP A 104 22.32 3.26 -8.26
N PHE A 105 21.22 4.00 -8.05
CA PHE A 105 20.25 4.27 -9.11
C PHE A 105 20.79 5.22 -10.19
N ALA A 106 21.69 6.14 -9.85
CA ALA A 106 22.43 6.94 -10.84
C ALA A 106 23.29 6.07 -11.77
N ALA A 107 23.95 5.05 -11.22
CA ALA A 107 24.74 4.11 -12.01
C ALA A 107 23.84 3.20 -12.87
N ILE A 108 22.72 2.69 -12.32
CA ILE A 108 21.73 1.90 -13.07
C ILE A 108 21.13 2.71 -14.23
N SER A 109 20.77 3.99 -14.03
CA SER A 109 20.24 4.81 -15.12
C SER A 109 21.29 5.09 -16.20
N THR A 110 22.55 5.30 -15.82
CA THR A 110 23.65 5.52 -16.77
C THR A 110 23.98 4.26 -17.57
N ASP A 111 23.88 3.07 -16.98
CA ASP A 111 24.05 1.80 -17.67
C ASP A 111 22.83 1.47 -18.56
N LEU A 112 21.59 1.79 -18.13
CA LEU A 112 20.37 1.67 -18.93
C LEU A 112 20.39 2.53 -20.19
N ASP A 113 21.00 3.72 -20.14
CA ASP A 113 21.18 4.60 -21.30
C ASP A 113 21.88 3.88 -22.47
N ARG A 114 22.80 2.95 -22.17
CA ARG A 114 23.48 2.10 -23.16
C ARG A 114 22.58 0.97 -23.69
N VAL A 115 21.62 0.51 -22.90
CA VAL A 115 20.61 -0.48 -23.31
C VAL A 115 19.60 0.18 -24.26
N HIS A 116 19.15 1.39 -23.92
CA HIS A 116 18.29 2.22 -24.76
C HIS A 116 18.96 2.59 -26.08
N ALA A 117 20.24 2.96 -26.05
CA ALA A 117 21.04 3.19 -27.25
C ALA A 117 21.25 1.94 -28.13
N ALA A 118 21.11 0.74 -27.56
CA ALA A 118 21.10 -0.54 -28.29
C ALA A 118 19.71 -0.92 -28.83
N GLY A 119 18.69 -0.05 -28.68
CA GLY A 119 17.32 -0.30 -29.13
C GLY A 119 16.50 -1.22 -28.22
N ILE A 120 16.97 -1.49 -27.00
CA ILE A 120 16.35 -2.39 -26.03
C ILE A 120 15.75 -1.56 -24.89
N CYS A 121 14.56 -1.92 -24.41
CA CYS A 121 14.00 -1.42 -23.16
C CYS A 121 13.79 -2.59 -22.18
N HIS A 122 13.76 -2.29 -20.89
CA HIS A 122 13.46 -3.27 -19.84
C HIS A 122 11.96 -3.51 -19.69
N GLY A 123 11.13 -2.46 -19.84
CA GLY A 123 9.67 -2.49 -19.94
C GLY A 123 8.91 -2.68 -18.64
N ALA A 124 9.48 -3.41 -17.67
CA ALA A 124 8.86 -3.73 -16.38
C ALA A 124 9.75 -3.39 -15.17
N ILE A 125 10.40 -2.21 -15.11
CA ILE A 125 11.24 -1.87 -13.94
C ILE A 125 10.37 -1.66 -12.69
N HIS A 126 10.80 -2.20 -11.55
CA HIS A 126 10.08 -2.15 -10.27
C HIS A 126 11.06 -2.56 -9.14
N GLN A 127 10.85 -2.15 -7.89
CA GLN A 127 11.78 -2.42 -6.78
C GLN A 127 12.16 -3.91 -6.62
N ARG A 128 11.24 -4.82 -6.99
CA ARG A 128 11.45 -6.27 -6.88
C ARG A 128 12.52 -6.81 -7.83
N TYR A 129 12.88 -6.06 -8.87
CA TYR A 129 13.96 -6.39 -9.81
C TYR A 129 15.25 -5.61 -9.54
N ILE A 130 15.29 -4.82 -8.46
CA ILE A 130 16.54 -4.27 -7.92
C ILE A 130 17.03 -5.28 -6.88
N ALA A 131 18.07 -6.03 -7.20
CA ALA A 131 18.58 -7.15 -6.41
C ALA A 131 19.96 -6.86 -5.82
N CYS A 132 20.34 -7.58 -4.77
CA CYS A 132 21.70 -7.61 -4.22
C CYS A 132 22.09 -9.05 -3.80
N PRO A 133 23.38 -9.34 -3.55
CA PRO A 133 23.81 -10.66 -3.09
C PRO A 133 23.24 -11.00 -1.71
N VAL A 134 23.06 -12.29 -1.41
CA VAL A 134 22.55 -12.75 -0.11
C VAL A 134 23.56 -12.54 1.03
N GLY A 135 24.86 -12.74 0.77
CA GLY A 135 25.93 -12.60 1.76
C GLY A 135 26.77 -11.33 1.60
N GLY A 136 27.56 -11.00 2.63
CA GLY A 136 28.48 -9.86 2.64
C GLY A 136 27.77 -8.49 2.76
N PRO A 137 28.52 -7.38 2.84
CA PRO A 137 27.95 -6.04 2.87
C PRO A 137 27.19 -5.71 1.57
N VAL A 138 26.10 -4.94 1.68
CA VAL A 138 25.32 -4.49 0.52
C VAL A 138 26.00 -3.28 -0.12
N GLU A 139 26.97 -3.53 -0.99
CA GLU A 139 27.77 -2.49 -1.67
C GLU A 139 27.03 -1.78 -2.82
N ARG A 140 26.06 -2.47 -3.45
CA ARG A 140 25.26 -1.97 -4.58
C ARG A 140 23.98 -2.79 -4.80
N GLY A 141 23.00 -2.16 -5.46
CA GLY A 141 21.91 -2.85 -6.14
C GLY A 141 22.27 -3.14 -7.60
N PHE A 142 21.60 -4.14 -8.19
CA PHE A 142 21.67 -4.52 -9.60
C PHE A 142 20.26 -4.61 -10.19
N LEU A 143 20.07 -4.20 -11.45
CA LEU A 143 18.83 -4.46 -12.18
C LEU A 143 18.85 -5.85 -12.84
N VAL A 144 17.96 -6.74 -12.38
CA VAL A 144 17.55 -7.98 -13.07
C VAL A 144 16.22 -7.73 -13.80
N GLY A 145 15.54 -8.76 -14.34
CA GLY A 145 14.19 -8.65 -14.94
C GLY A 145 14.13 -8.53 -16.46
N PHE A 146 15.28 -8.41 -17.14
CA PHE A 146 15.33 -8.34 -18.60
C PHE A 146 14.67 -9.57 -19.26
N GLY A 147 13.69 -9.30 -20.14
CA GLY A 147 12.92 -10.33 -20.85
C GLY A 147 11.54 -10.62 -20.26
N VAL A 148 11.23 -10.19 -19.03
CA VAL A 148 9.90 -10.38 -18.41
C VAL A 148 8.80 -9.69 -19.22
N ASP A 149 8.97 -8.41 -19.57
CA ASP A 149 8.02 -7.66 -20.41
C ASP A 149 7.86 -8.25 -21.82
N ALA A 150 8.97 -8.60 -22.47
CA ALA A 150 8.96 -9.19 -23.81
C ALA A 150 8.24 -10.54 -23.86
N LEU A 151 8.35 -11.35 -22.81
CA LEU A 151 7.56 -12.58 -22.66
C LEU A 151 6.10 -12.28 -22.33
N ALA A 152 5.82 -11.32 -21.44
CA ALA A 152 4.46 -10.97 -21.02
C ALA A 152 3.61 -10.47 -22.20
N ARG A 153 4.16 -9.58 -23.05
CA ARG A 153 3.48 -9.11 -24.28
C ARG A 153 3.28 -10.23 -25.30
N ARG A 154 4.17 -11.23 -25.37
CA ARG A 154 4.01 -12.39 -26.26
C ARG A 154 2.97 -13.41 -25.77
N ASN A 155 2.87 -13.61 -24.46
CA ASN A 155 1.92 -14.54 -23.85
C ASN A 155 0.55 -13.89 -23.53
N GLY A 156 0.42 -12.56 -23.72
CA GLY A 156 -0.79 -11.77 -23.53
C GLY A 156 -1.22 -11.07 -24.83
N ASP A 157 -1.41 -9.76 -24.77
CA ASP A 157 -1.73 -8.93 -25.93
C ASP A 157 -0.44 -8.49 -26.67
N PRO A 158 -0.22 -8.93 -27.93
CA PRO A 158 0.97 -8.55 -28.71
C PRO A 158 0.92 -7.11 -29.24
N ASP A 159 -0.27 -6.50 -29.33
CA ASP A 159 -0.46 -5.10 -29.76
C ASP A 159 -0.30 -4.11 -28.58
N ALA A 160 -0.07 -4.62 -27.36
CA ALA A 160 0.21 -3.82 -26.18
C ALA A 160 1.41 -2.86 -26.41
N PRO A 161 1.27 -1.56 -26.05
CA PRO A 161 2.20 -0.51 -26.45
C PRO A 161 3.62 -0.80 -25.97
N ALA A 162 4.57 -0.76 -26.91
CA ALA A 162 5.95 -1.13 -26.64
C ALA A 162 6.60 -0.25 -25.54
N ALA A 163 7.39 -0.90 -24.69
CA ALA A 163 8.24 -0.24 -23.71
C ALA A 163 9.12 0.84 -24.37
N THR A 164 9.22 2.00 -23.71
CA THR A 164 10.02 3.14 -24.19
C THR A 164 11.16 3.46 -23.22
N PRO A 165 12.29 4.04 -23.69
CA PRO A 165 13.39 4.45 -22.84
C PRO A 165 12.95 5.34 -21.67
N ARG A 166 12.03 6.28 -21.96
CA ARG A 166 11.46 7.18 -20.96
C ARG A 166 10.64 6.44 -19.91
N LYS A 167 9.86 5.41 -20.28
CA LYS A 167 9.10 4.61 -19.32
C LYS A 167 10.03 3.91 -18.34
N ASP A 168 11.11 3.29 -18.83
CA ASP A 168 12.12 2.67 -17.95
C ASP A 168 12.69 3.68 -16.93
N LEU A 169 12.96 4.93 -17.32
CA LEU A 169 13.49 5.96 -16.41
C LEU A 169 12.47 6.42 -15.36
N VAL A 170 11.17 6.48 -15.70
CA VAL A 170 10.08 6.80 -14.76
C VAL A 170 9.81 5.64 -13.81
N ASP A 171 9.80 4.41 -14.33
CA ASP A 171 9.66 3.19 -13.55
C ASP A 171 10.86 3.00 -12.59
N LEU A 172 12.08 3.35 -13.02
CA LEU A 172 13.29 3.34 -12.19
C LEU A 172 13.22 4.36 -11.04
N LEU A 173 12.72 5.58 -11.29
CA LEU A 173 12.46 6.56 -10.23
C LEU A 173 11.37 6.08 -9.25
N SER A 174 10.35 5.39 -9.77
CA SER A 174 9.27 4.82 -8.95
C SER A 174 9.81 3.72 -8.04
N ALA A 175 10.64 2.81 -8.58
CA ALA A 175 11.35 1.78 -7.83
C ALA A 175 12.28 2.36 -6.74
N LEU A 176 12.98 3.46 -7.00
CA LEU A 176 13.78 4.17 -5.99
C LEU A 176 12.88 4.74 -4.88
N HIS A 177 11.75 5.34 -5.24
CA HIS A 177 10.83 5.91 -4.26
C HIS A 177 10.17 4.84 -3.38
N GLU A 178 9.82 3.69 -3.93
CA GLU A 178 9.34 2.53 -3.17
C GLU A 178 10.37 2.06 -2.13
N LEU A 179 11.66 2.01 -2.48
CA LEU A 179 12.73 1.68 -1.53
C LEU A 179 12.88 2.75 -0.43
N PHE A 180 12.70 4.04 -0.76
CA PHE A 180 12.66 5.09 0.25
C PHE A 180 11.50 4.92 1.24
N ILE A 181 10.28 4.63 0.77
CA ILE A 181 9.13 4.33 1.63
C ILE A 181 9.44 3.15 2.56
N THR A 182 10.04 2.08 2.02
CA THR A 182 10.28 0.80 2.71
C THR A 182 11.08 0.92 4.02
N GLN A 183 11.89 1.97 4.21
CA GLN A 183 12.64 2.22 5.45
C GLN A 183 12.41 3.63 6.03
N ALA A 184 11.32 4.30 5.64
CA ALA A 184 11.02 5.69 5.99
C ALA A 184 12.22 6.63 5.78
N LEU A 185 12.80 6.55 4.59
CA LEU A 185 13.93 7.36 4.13
C LEU A 185 13.43 8.53 3.29
N SER A 186 14.10 9.67 3.40
CA SER A 186 13.82 10.88 2.62
C SER A 186 15.10 11.68 2.42
N PRO A 187 15.37 12.20 1.21
CA PRO A 187 16.36 13.26 1.04
C PRO A 187 15.96 14.49 1.87
N GLU A 188 16.91 15.10 2.55
CA GLU A 188 16.69 16.26 3.43
C GLU A 188 17.20 17.57 2.79
N GLY A 189 16.90 18.71 3.41
CA GLY A 189 17.41 20.02 3.00
C GLY A 189 17.19 20.35 1.51
N GLY A 190 18.27 20.76 0.83
CA GLY A 190 18.24 21.08 -0.60
C GLY A 190 17.95 19.89 -1.52
N ALA A 191 18.20 18.65 -1.06
CA ALA A 191 17.87 17.46 -1.81
C ALA A 191 16.36 17.17 -1.79
N ALA A 192 15.67 17.45 -0.67
CA ALA A 192 14.23 17.23 -0.53
C ALA A 192 13.39 17.93 -1.61
N GLY A 193 13.67 19.21 -1.87
CA GLY A 193 12.97 20.00 -2.88
C GLY A 193 13.22 19.51 -4.30
N LYS A 194 14.49 19.26 -4.66
CA LYS A 194 14.86 18.74 -5.98
C LYS A 194 14.31 17.32 -6.23
N TRP A 195 14.31 16.46 -5.22
CA TRP A 195 13.71 15.12 -5.28
C TRP A 195 12.20 15.19 -5.51
N THR A 196 11.50 16.06 -4.77
CA THR A 196 10.05 16.25 -4.90
C THR A 196 9.67 16.76 -6.29
N LEU A 197 10.43 17.73 -6.84
CA LEU A 197 10.22 18.25 -8.18
C LEU A 197 10.50 17.19 -9.25
N LEU A 198 11.64 16.49 -9.18
CA LEU A 198 11.98 15.39 -10.09
C LEU A 198 10.88 14.32 -10.12
N ARG A 199 10.39 13.89 -8.95
CA ARG A 199 9.29 12.93 -8.83
C ARG A 199 8.00 13.47 -9.45
N HIS A 200 7.52 14.63 -9.01
CA HIS A 200 6.23 15.17 -9.49
C HIS A 200 6.25 15.41 -11.01
N SER A 201 7.34 15.96 -11.54
CA SER A 201 7.52 16.12 -13.00
C SER A 201 7.62 14.78 -13.73
N SER A 202 8.21 13.73 -13.14
CA SER A 202 8.24 12.39 -13.75
C SER A 202 6.86 11.73 -13.88
N GLN A 203 5.91 12.09 -13.02
CA GLN A 203 4.56 11.53 -12.99
C GLN A 203 3.54 12.37 -13.78
N HIS A 204 3.79 13.66 -14.00
CA HIS A 204 2.79 14.61 -14.54
C HIS A 204 3.28 15.56 -15.63
N GLY A 205 4.51 15.44 -16.14
CA GLY A 205 5.02 16.34 -17.18
C GLY A 205 6.34 15.87 -17.81
N GLU A 206 7.09 16.80 -18.40
CA GLU A 206 8.45 16.55 -18.87
C GLU A 206 9.48 17.11 -17.89
N HIS A 207 10.48 16.30 -17.53
CA HIS A 207 11.63 16.72 -16.73
C HIS A 207 12.91 16.52 -17.52
N PRO A 208 13.84 17.48 -17.62
CA PRO A 208 15.07 17.34 -18.41
C PRO A 208 15.92 16.11 -18.05
N ALA A 209 15.92 15.70 -16.77
CA ALA A 209 16.61 14.50 -16.32
C ALA A 209 16.04 13.19 -16.90
N LEU A 210 14.87 13.20 -17.56
CA LEU A 210 14.26 12.03 -18.21
C LEU A 210 14.49 11.99 -19.73
N ALA A 211 15.29 12.92 -20.26
CA ALA A 211 15.68 12.91 -21.67
C ALA A 211 16.66 11.76 -22.01
N SER A 212 17.46 11.31 -21.02
CA SER A 212 18.34 10.15 -21.14
C SER A 212 18.67 9.58 -19.76
N GLY A 213 19.13 8.32 -19.71
CA GLY A 213 19.59 7.69 -18.47
C GLY A 213 20.86 8.34 -17.90
N THR A 214 21.67 8.97 -18.77
CA THR A 214 22.82 9.79 -18.37
C THR A 214 22.40 11.09 -17.66
N GLU A 215 21.36 11.81 -18.13
CA GLU A 215 20.88 13.01 -17.44
C GLU A 215 20.19 12.68 -16.10
N LEU A 216 19.49 11.54 -16.03
CA LEU A 216 18.96 11.02 -14.77
C LEU A 216 20.12 10.71 -13.80
N GLY A 217 21.17 10.06 -14.30
CA GLY A 217 22.36 9.69 -13.51
C GLY A 217 23.05 10.90 -12.90
N LYS A 218 23.22 11.98 -13.67
CA LYS A 218 23.75 13.25 -13.14
C LYS A 218 22.87 13.83 -12.04
N THR A 219 21.56 13.87 -12.25
CA THR A 219 20.60 14.48 -11.30
C THR A 219 20.54 13.68 -9.99
N LEU A 220 20.52 12.35 -10.06
CA LEU A 220 20.57 11.48 -8.89
C LEU A 220 21.93 11.58 -8.15
N THR A 221 23.03 11.72 -8.89
CA THR A 221 24.38 11.97 -8.29
C THR A 221 24.47 13.33 -7.60
N GLU A 222 23.78 14.36 -8.11
CA GLU A 222 23.70 15.67 -7.46
C GLU A 222 22.88 15.60 -6.17
N LEU A 223 21.71 14.93 -6.22
CA LEU A 223 20.88 14.66 -5.04
C LEU A 223 21.63 13.87 -3.96
N ALA A 224 22.46 12.91 -4.34
CA ALA A 224 23.28 12.13 -3.41
C ALA A 224 24.26 13.01 -2.61
N LYS A 225 24.90 13.99 -3.28
CA LYS A 225 25.81 14.95 -2.63
C LYS A 225 25.05 15.88 -1.69
N LEU A 226 23.96 16.47 -2.16
CA LEU A 226 23.11 17.37 -1.37
C LEU A 226 22.49 16.67 -0.14
N SER A 227 22.33 15.34 -0.16
CA SER A 227 21.87 14.53 0.97
C SER A 227 22.94 14.27 2.05
N LEU A 228 24.19 14.67 1.81
CA LEU A 228 25.33 14.57 2.73
C LEU A 228 25.86 15.93 3.19
N GLU A 229 25.31 17.03 2.68
CA GLU A 229 25.70 18.39 3.08
C GLU A 229 24.95 18.81 4.36
N THR A 230 25.69 18.94 5.48
CA THR A 230 25.14 19.39 6.76
C THR A 230 24.48 20.77 6.60
N PRO A 231 23.23 20.98 7.06
CA PRO A 231 22.58 22.28 6.97
C PRO A 231 23.36 23.33 7.78
N ALA A 232 23.81 24.39 7.09
CA ALA A 232 24.46 25.51 7.75
C ALA A 232 23.49 26.19 8.74
N PRO A 233 23.94 26.60 9.94
CA PRO A 233 23.07 27.18 10.95
C PRO A 233 22.47 28.51 10.45
N MET A 234 21.15 28.52 10.23
CA MET A 234 20.44 29.73 9.81
C MET A 234 20.55 30.82 10.88
N PRO A 235 20.91 32.07 10.52
CA PRO A 235 21.00 33.16 11.48
C PRO A 235 19.61 33.48 12.06
N SER A 236 19.51 33.58 13.39
CA SER A 236 18.24 33.70 14.08
C SER A 236 17.53 35.04 13.82
N MET A 237 16.43 34.99 13.08
CA MET A 237 15.51 36.13 13.00
C MET A 237 14.77 36.30 14.32
N ARG A 238 15.21 37.25 15.16
CA ARG A 238 14.37 37.75 16.26
C ARG A 238 13.15 38.49 15.68
N PRO A 239 11.93 38.27 16.20
CA PRO A 239 10.79 39.09 15.82
C PRO A 239 11.01 40.55 16.26
N ARG A 240 10.73 41.50 15.37
CA ARG A 240 10.65 42.93 15.70
C ARG A 240 9.19 43.28 15.98
N ASN A 241 8.90 43.76 17.19
CA ASN A 241 7.60 44.39 17.47
C ASN A 241 7.42 45.65 16.59
N PRO A 242 6.27 45.82 15.92
CA PRO A 242 5.94 47.06 15.23
C PRO A 242 5.39 48.08 16.24
N THR A 243 6.28 48.81 16.92
CA THR A 243 5.87 49.95 17.77
C THR A 243 5.35 51.08 16.89
N ILE A 244 4.05 51.35 16.93
CA ILE A 244 3.41 52.46 16.21
C ILE A 244 3.79 53.79 16.91
N PRO A 245 4.43 54.76 16.23
CA PRO A 245 4.65 56.09 16.78
C PRO A 245 3.39 56.97 16.63
N PRO A 246 3.08 57.86 17.59
CA PRO A 246 1.99 58.82 17.46
C PRO A 246 2.33 59.92 16.44
N PRO A 247 1.32 60.59 15.85
CA PRO A 247 1.55 61.60 14.81
C PRO A 247 2.01 62.94 15.39
N THR A 248 3.05 63.52 14.78
CA THR A 248 3.47 64.92 14.95
C THR A 248 3.43 65.67 13.62
N ARG A 249 3.42 67.01 13.69
CA ARG A 249 2.96 67.91 12.62
C ARG A 249 4.08 68.35 11.67
N SER A 250 3.71 69.17 10.69
CA SER A 250 4.46 69.52 9.48
C SER A 250 5.65 70.48 9.67
N ASP A 251 6.32 70.72 8.52
CA ASP A 251 7.27 71.80 8.19
C ASP A 251 8.75 71.38 8.25
N GLY A 252 9.60 71.62 7.24
CA GLY A 252 9.37 72.17 5.89
C GLY A 252 10.68 72.30 5.06
N SER A 253 10.58 72.37 3.73
CA SER A 253 11.69 72.39 2.73
C SER A 253 12.56 71.11 2.64
N GLY A 254 13.17 70.73 1.51
CA GLY A 254 13.19 71.31 0.16
C GLY A 254 13.50 70.27 -0.95
N ARG A 255 13.42 70.67 -2.23
CA ARG A 255 13.59 69.88 -3.48
C ARG A 255 14.56 70.67 -4.42
N PRO A 256 14.97 70.24 -5.65
CA PRO A 256 14.61 69.03 -6.44
C PRO A 256 15.78 68.30 -7.18
N ALA A 257 15.42 67.24 -7.95
CA ALA A 257 16.11 66.70 -9.15
C ALA A 257 17.49 65.98 -8.95
N THR A 258 18.01 65.14 -9.87
CA THR A 258 17.69 64.89 -11.31
C THR A 258 17.75 63.37 -11.66
N ILE A 259 17.53 62.98 -12.93
CA ILE A 259 17.32 61.58 -13.39
C ILE A 259 18.46 61.12 -14.42
N PRO A 260 18.37 60.11 -15.32
CA PRO A 260 19.46 59.13 -15.59
C PRO A 260 20.01 59.25 -17.07
N PRO A 261 20.44 58.22 -17.87
CA PRO A 261 20.78 56.80 -17.64
C PRO A 261 22.21 56.31 -18.13
N PRO A 262 22.48 55.48 -19.19
CA PRO A 262 23.18 54.20 -18.96
C PRO A 262 24.30 53.75 -19.96
N ARG A 263 24.84 52.53 -19.70
CA ARG A 263 25.60 51.58 -20.58
C ARG A 263 27.05 51.93 -20.98
N GLY A 264 27.94 50.94 -20.82
CA GLY A 264 29.29 50.90 -21.41
C GLY A 264 30.03 49.57 -21.18
N ALA A 265 30.72 49.08 -22.20
CA ALA A 265 31.69 47.95 -22.22
C ALA A 265 32.70 48.26 -23.37
N PRO A 266 33.86 47.55 -23.57
CA PRO A 266 34.38 46.34 -22.92
C PRO A 266 35.91 46.42 -22.51
N ARG A 267 36.56 45.24 -22.35
CA ARG A 267 38.02 44.82 -22.39
C ARG A 267 39.09 45.82 -22.91
N PRO A 268 40.40 45.75 -22.53
CA PRO A 268 41.32 44.56 -22.43
C PRO A 268 42.04 44.37 -21.05
N ARG A 269 42.90 43.37 -20.71
CA ARG A 269 43.99 42.55 -21.37
C ARG A 269 45.36 43.28 -21.44
N ASP A 270 46.58 42.71 -21.45
CA ASP A 270 47.22 41.34 -21.35
C ASP A 270 48.20 41.33 -20.11
N GLU A 271 49.23 40.50 -19.85
CA GLU A 271 49.94 39.37 -20.51
C GLU A 271 50.28 38.23 -19.48
N GLY A 272 51.45 37.57 -19.25
CA GLY A 272 52.87 37.53 -19.72
C GLY A 272 53.86 37.31 -18.53
N THR A 273 55.05 36.66 -18.58
CA THR A 273 55.79 35.82 -19.55
C THR A 273 56.77 34.83 -18.83
N GLY A 274 57.34 33.84 -19.53
CA GLY A 274 58.43 32.93 -19.08
C GLY A 274 58.10 31.42 -19.22
N SER A 275 58.57 30.61 -20.18
CA SER A 275 59.90 30.36 -20.79
C SER A 275 60.83 29.52 -19.87
N ARG A 276 61.55 28.46 -20.30
CA ARG A 276 62.03 28.08 -21.64
C ARG A 276 62.48 26.58 -21.74
N ALA A 277 62.26 25.93 -22.90
CA ALA A 277 63.02 24.79 -23.50
C ALA A 277 63.16 23.42 -22.75
N SER A 278 63.60 22.31 -23.38
CA SER A 278 63.28 21.70 -24.70
C SER A 278 63.96 20.30 -24.88
N ARG A 279 63.51 19.52 -25.89
CA ARG A 279 64.19 18.39 -26.59
C ARG A 279 63.97 16.95 -26.05
N THR A 280 63.74 16.04 -27.00
CA THR A 280 63.56 14.58 -26.85
C THR A 280 64.30 13.84 -27.96
N THR A 281 64.83 12.62 -27.71
CA THR A 281 65.00 11.56 -28.75
C THR A 281 65.25 10.16 -28.16
N ARG A 282 64.99 9.14 -29.00
CA ARG A 282 65.13 7.68 -28.81
C ARG A 282 66.62 7.25 -28.63
N GLY A 283 66.97 6.05 -28.14
CA GLY A 283 66.17 4.92 -27.61
C GLY A 283 66.93 3.57 -27.67
N ALA A 284 66.23 2.47 -27.33
CA ALA A 284 66.59 1.04 -27.46
C ALA A 284 67.63 0.41 -26.49
N ALA A 285 67.14 -0.38 -25.51
CA ALA A 285 67.70 -1.67 -25.06
C ALA A 285 66.74 -2.38 -24.07
N ALA A 286 66.84 -3.70 -23.97
CA ALA A 286 66.29 -4.59 -22.93
C ALA A 286 67.38 -5.67 -22.63
N PRO A 287 67.24 -6.66 -21.73
CA PRO A 287 66.16 -7.04 -20.78
C PRO A 287 66.75 -7.11 -19.33
N PRO A 288 66.40 -8.02 -18.38
CA PRO A 288 65.23 -8.90 -18.22
C PRO A 288 64.52 -8.79 -16.84
N ALA A 289 63.40 -9.51 -16.69
CA ALA A 289 62.74 -9.77 -15.41
C ALA A 289 63.09 -11.17 -14.85
N ALA A 290 62.89 -11.38 -13.55
CA ALA A 290 63.03 -12.67 -12.86
C ALA A 290 62.20 -12.69 -11.56
N PRO A 291 61.89 -13.87 -10.98
CA PRO A 291 61.33 -15.04 -11.65
C PRO A 291 60.08 -15.60 -10.92
N PRO A 292 59.23 -16.42 -11.58
CA PRO A 292 58.06 -17.02 -10.95
C PRO A 292 58.41 -18.25 -10.08
N ALA A 293 57.61 -18.51 -9.04
CA ALA A 293 57.68 -19.73 -8.24
C ALA A 293 57.00 -20.91 -8.95
N LYS A 294 57.59 -22.11 -8.83
CA LYS A 294 57.10 -23.36 -9.45
C LYS A 294 55.98 -24.03 -8.65
N PRO A 295 55.13 -24.80 -9.34
CA PRO A 295 54.69 -26.11 -8.87
C PRO A 295 55.22 -27.22 -9.80
N ASP A 296 56.19 -28.01 -9.34
CA ASP A 296 56.78 -29.12 -10.12
C ASP A 296 56.02 -30.43 -9.89
N ARG A 297 55.61 -31.12 -10.97
CA ARG A 297 54.86 -32.39 -10.88
C ARG A 297 55.81 -33.57 -10.73
N ARG A 298 55.62 -34.40 -9.68
CA ARG A 298 55.95 -35.83 -9.77
C ARG A 298 54.80 -36.72 -9.32
N TRP A 299 54.23 -37.41 -10.30
CA TRP A 299 53.23 -38.47 -10.18
C TRP A 299 53.89 -39.82 -9.79
N VAL A 300 53.07 -40.88 -9.76
CA VAL A 300 53.47 -42.30 -9.70
C VAL A 300 53.91 -42.82 -8.32
N ARG A 301 52.96 -42.83 -7.37
CA ARG A 301 52.55 -44.02 -6.57
C ARG A 301 51.35 -43.65 -5.68
N GLY A 302 50.19 -44.26 -5.92
CA GLY A 302 48.95 -44.01 -5.18
C GLY A 302 47.65 -44.39 -5.91
N VAL A 303 47.66 -44.32 -7.25
CA VAL A 303 46.51 -44.60 -8.14
C VAL A 303 45.93 -46.02 -7.97
N VAL A 304 46.71 -46.98 -7.43
CA VAL A 304 46.30 -48.38 -7.29
C VAL A 304 45.31 -48.63 -6.14
N VAL A 305 45.22 -47.75 -5.13
CA VAL A 305 44.35 -47.99 -3.95
C VAL A 305 42.92 -47.46 -4.18
N GLY A 306 42.76 -46.32 -4.86
CA GLY A 306 41.44 -45.71 -5.06
C GLY A 306 40.49 -46.51 -5.96
N VAL A 307 41.02 -47.27 -6.93
CA VAL A 307 40.22 -48.01 -7.91
C VAL A 307 39.48 -49.20 -7.28
N VAL A 308 40.01 -49.80 -6.21
CA VAL A 308 39.39 -50.96 -5.55
C VAL A 308 38.13 -50.57 -4.76
N LEU A 309 38.12 -49.40 -4.13
CA LEU A 309 36.95 -48.91 -3.37
C LEU A 309 35.80 -48.44 -4.28
N ALA A 310 36.09 -47.93 -5.47
CA ALA A 310 35.06 -47.57 -6.45
C ALA A 310 34.28 -48.80 -6.97
N GLY A 311 34.93 -49.97 -7.05
CA GLY A 311 34.32 -51.20 -7.58
C GLY A 311 33.21 -51.79 -6.71
N LEU A 312 33.27 -51.63 -5.39
CA LEU A 312 32.31 -52.24 -4.46
C LEU A 312 31.03 -51.40 -4.26
N ALA A 313 31.10 -50.08 -4.42
CA ALA A 313 29.92 -49.21 -4.32
C ALA A 313 28.97 -49.38 -5.53
N GLY A 314 29.52 -49.61 -6.73
CA GLY A 314 28.74 -49.72 -7.97
C GLY A 314 27.75 -50.89 -8.01
N ALA A 315 28.08 -52.01 -7.36
CA ALA A 315 27.24 -53.21 -7.34
C ALA A 315 25.95 -53.03 -6.51
N ALA A 316 26.00 -52.28 -5.40
CA ALA A 316 24.86 -52.09 -4.51
C ALA A 316 23.80 -51.14 -5.14
N GLY A 317 24.22 -50.07 -5.81
CA GLY A 317 23.30 -49.10 -6.42
C GLY A 317 22.45 -49.68 -7.55
N LEU A 318 23.05 -50.53 -8.39
CA LEU A 318 22.35 -51.18 -9.52
C LEU A 318 21.33 -52.25 -9.07
N ALA A 319 21.55 -52.89 -7.92
CA ALA A 319 20.59 -53.83 -7.33
C ALA A 319 19.36 -53.13 -6.71
N TYR A 320 19.50 -51.89 -6.24
CA TYR A 320 18.40 -51.13 -5.64
C TYR A 320 17.50 -50.46 -6.71
N LEU A 321 18.11 -49.87 -7.74
CA LEU A 321 17.38 -49.15 -8.80
C LEU A 321 16.63 -50.06 -9.80
N SER A 322 16.89 -51.37 -9.78
CA SER A 322 16.25 -52.35 -10.68
C SER A 322 15.04 -53.08 -10.07
N LYS A 323 14.68 -52.81 -8.80
CA LYS A 323 13.67 -53.59 -8.06
C LYS A 323 12.54 -52.79 -7.40
N VAL A 324 12.35 -51.54 -7.83
CA VAL A 324 11.24 -50.67 -7.39
C VAL A 324 10.46 -50.13 -8.60
N ARG A 325 10.10 -51.07 -9.49
CA ARG A 325 8.93 -50.96 -10.38
C ARG A 325 7.89 -51.98 -9.90
N ASP A 326 6.64 -51.69 -10.23
CA ASP A 326 5.47 -52.58 -10.17
C ASP A 326 4.86 -52.84 -8.77
N GLU A 327 3.93 -51.93 -8.42
CA GLU A 327 2.73 -52.12 -7.57
C GLU A 327 2.92 -52.41 -6.04
N PRO A 328 1.89 -52.83 -5.26
CA PRO A 328 1.30 -51.88 -4.30
C PRO A 328 1.26 -52.36 -2.84
N ILE A 329 1.55 -51.49 -1.87
CA ILE A 329 1.53 -51.86 -0.44
C ILE A 329 0.45 -51.07 0.32
N SER A 330 -0.47 -51.81 0.94
CA SER A 330 -1.59 -51.30 1.74
C SER A 330 -1.25 -51.06 3.21
N VAL A 331 -2.19 -50.44 3.93
CA VAL A 331 -2.06 -49.95 5.31
C VAL A 331 -1.63 -51.02 6.32
N GLY A 332 -0.62 -50.70 7.14
CA GLY A 332 -0.34 -51.39 8.41
C GLY A 332 -0.86 -50.58 9.62
N ILE A 333 -1.79 -51.14 10.39
CA ILE A 333 -2.35 -50.49 11.60
C ILE A 333 -1.62 -50.96 12.85
N LEU A 334 -1.03 -50.03 13.61
CA LEU A 334 -0.60 -50.26 14.99
C LEU A 334 -1.49 -49.47 15.97
N ARG A 335 -2.47 -50.16 16.57
CA ARG A 335 -3.37 -49.61 17.61
C ARG A 335 -2.92 -50.05 19.01
N THR A 336 -2.22 -49.18 19.73
CA THR A 336 -2.12 -49.25 21.21
C THR A 336 -2.05 -47.84 21.79
N GLY A 337 -3.03 -47.49 22.65
CA GLY A 337 -3.07 -46.23 23.38
C GLY A 337 -4.38 -45.47 23.21
N ARG A 338 -5.21 -45.43 24.28
CA ARG A 338 -6.38 -44.55 24.34
C ARG A 338 -5.92 -43.09 24.35
N ARG A 339 -6.38 -42.29 23.38
CA ARG A 339 -6.34 -40.82 23.45
C ARG A 339 -7.74 -40.27 23.16
N ARG A 340 -7.99 -39.03 23.61
CA ARG A 340 -9.26 -38.31 23.42
C ARG A 340 -9.72 -38.37 21.96
N VAL A 341 -11.03 -38.40 21.75
CA VAL A 341 -11.63 -37.82 20.55
C VAL A 341 -11.43 -36.32 20.65
N VAL A 342 -10.25 -35.86 20.24
CA VAL A 342 -10.08 -34.48 19.77
C VAL A 342 -10.71 -34.50 18.39
N ALA A 343 -11.85 -33.82 18.22
CA ALA A 343 -12.31 -33.49 16.88
C ALA A 343 -11.17 -32.72 16.19
N ALA A 344 -10.80 -33.11 14.97
CA ALA A 344 -9.69 -32.50 14.26
C ALA A 344 -9.83 -30.97 14.32
N PRO A 345 -8.78 -30.21 14.66
CA PRO A 345 -8.88 -28.76 14.73
C PRO A 345 -9.38 -28.27 13.37
N ARG A 346 -10.45 -27.47 13.36
CA ARG A 346 -11.25 -27.15 12.15
C ARG A 346 -10.45 -26.56 10.98
N CYS A 347 -9.20 -26.19 11.23
CA CYS A 347 -8.27 -25.44 10.39
C CYS A 347 -7.15 -26.31 9.78
N GLU A 348 -7.12 -27.62 10.02
CA GLU A 348 -6.18 -28.52 9.32
C GLU A 348 -6.41 -28.45 7.80
N GLY A 349 -5.46 -27.83 7.08
CA GLY A 349 -5.48 -27.71 5.61
C GLY A 349 -5.16 -26.31 5.07
N GLU A 350 -5.36 -25.25 5.85
CA GLU A 350 -4.86 -23.92 5.48
C GLU A 350 -3.44 -23.73 6.05
N SER A 351 -2.48 -23.38 5.18
CA SER A 351 -1.16 -22.95 5.62
C SER A 351 -1.24 -21.51 6.13
N LEU A 352 -0.41 -21.18 7.12
CA LEU A 352 -0.14 -19.78 7.50
C LEU A 352 0.87 -19.12 6.53
N ASP A 353 1.54 -19.92 5.70
CA ASP A 353 2.29 -19.43 4.53
C ASP A 353 1.29 -19.12 3.39
N PRO A 354 1.28 -17.91 2.78
CA PRO A 354 0.00 -17.34 2.31
C PRO A 354 -0.26 -17.34 0.79
N PRO A 355 -1.22 -18.13 0.28
CA PRO A 355 -1.96 -17.84 -0.95
C PRO A 355 -3.16 -16.89 -0.68
N ALA A 356 -3.71 -16.29 -1.75
CA ALA A 356 -4.98 -15.55 -1.74
C ALA A 356 -5.09 -14.32 -0.79
N GLY A 357 -4.14 -13.39 -0.90
CA GLY A 357 -4.36 -11.97 -0.58
C GLY A 357 -4.53 -11.14 -1.85
N TYR A 358 -5.41 -10.15 -1.87
CA TYR A 358 -5.49 -9.15 -2.95
C TYR A 358 -4.37 -8.13 -2.76
N GLU A 359 -3.39 -8.09 -3.68
CA GLU A 359 -2.25 -7.18 -3.59
C GLU A 359 -2.66 -5.74 -3.97
N THR A 360 -2.36 -4.80 -3.08
CA THR A 360 -2.85 -3.42 -3.17
C THR A 360 -1.99 -2.48 -2.34
N SER A 361 -1.69 -1.28 -2.84
CA SER A 361 -1.01 -0.23 -2.07
C SER A 361 -1.99 0.63 -1.27
N ALA A 362 -2.98 -0.01 -0.64
CA ALA A 362 -4.19 0.61 -0.10
C ALA A 362 -3.90 1.70 0.95
N THR A 363 -4.24 2.95 0.66
CA THR A 363 -4.16 4.05 1.64
C THR A 363 -5.36 4.09 2.58
N ASP A 364 -6.49 3.49 2.19
CA ASP A 364 -7.58 3.00 3.05
C ASP A 364 -8.26 1.77 2.37
N PHE A 365 -9.02 0.98 3.13
CA PHE A 365 -9.75 -0.18 2.62
C PHE A 365 -11.04 -0.46 3.41
N ASP A 366 -11.96 -1.19 2.76
CA ASP A 366 -13.17 -1.75 3.33
C ASP A 366 -13.39 -3.19 2.83
N LEU A 367 -14.21 -3.97 3.54
CA LEU A 367 -14.55 -5.36 3.21
C LEU A 367 -16.04 -5.60 3.49
N ALA A 368 -16.77 -6.00 2.45
CA ALA A 368 -18.20 -6.27 2.51
C ALA A 368 -18.54 -7.69 2.00
N CYS A 369 -19.75 -8.15 2.28
CA CYS A 369 -20.35 -9.31 1.64
C CYS A 369 -21.30 -8.83 0.53
N ALA A 370 -21.29 -9.50 -0.61
CA ALA A 370 -22.20 -9.21 -1.71
C ALA A 370 -23.65 -9.65 -1.38
N PRO A 371 -24.67 -9.16 -2.11
CA PRO A 371 -26.07 -9.55 -1.90
C PRO A 371 -26.36 -11.06 -2.12
N ASP A 372 -25.44 -11.80 -2.76
CA ASP A 372 -25.52 -13.27 -2.85
C ASP A 372 -25.27 -13.99 -1.51
N GLY A 373 -24.86 -13.25 -0.48
CA GLY A 373 -24.54 -13.75 0.86
C GLY A 373 -23.33 -14.68 0.92
N ARG A 374 -22.53 -14.77 -0.17
CA ARG A 374 -21.50 -15.80 -0.38
C ARG A 374 -20.21 -15.29 -1.02
N THR A 375 -20.18 -14.09 -1.58
CA THR A 375 -18.99 -13.47 -2.16
C THR A 375 -18.49 -12.36 -1.23
N LEU A 376 -17.24 -12.46 -0.78
CA LEU A 376 -16.51 -11.36 -0.13
C LEU A 376 -16.03 -10.38 -1.20
N ILE A 377 -16.18 -9.09 -0.95
CA ILE A 377 -15.72 -8.01 -1.81
C ILE A 377 -14.85 -7.04 -0.98
N ALA A 378 -13.59 -6.90 -1.39
CA ALA A 378 -12.67 -5.91 -0.87
C ALA A 378 -12.71 -4.65 -1.75
N VAL A 379 -12.67 -3.49 -1.11
CA VAL A 379 -12.64 -2.16 -1.74
C VAL A 379 -11.42 -1.44 -1.18
N ALA A 380 -10.58 -0.86 -2.04
CA ALA A 380 -9.34 -0.23 -1.62
C ALA A 380 -9.05 1.02 -2.43
N ARG A 381 -8.50 2.07 -1.80
CA ARG A 381 -8.04 3.27 -2.50
C ARG A 381 -6.53 3.22 -2.71
N GLU A 382 -6.12 3.29 -3.97
CA GLU A 382 -4.71 3.39 -4.37
C GLU A 382 -4.48 4.78 -4.96
N GLY A 383 -3.82 5.65 -4.19
CA GLY A 383 -3.67 7.06 -4.54
C GLY A 383 -5.03 7.75 -4.65
N THR A 384 -5.48 8.00 -5.89
CA THR A 384 -6.75 8.64 -6.22
C THR A 384 -7.75 7.73 -6.97
N ALA A 385 -7.49 6.43 -7.08
CA ALA A 385 -8.39 5.46 -7.69
C ALA A 385 -8.98 4.51 -6.64
N ILE A 386 -10.25 4.12 -6.80
CA ILE A 386 -10.82 2.97 -6.07
C ILE A 386 -10.67 1.71 -6.92
N ARG A 387 -10.16 0.65 -6.31
CA ARG A 387 -10.04 -0.70 -6.88
C ARG A 387 -10.87 -1.68 -6.08
N THR A 388 -11.37 -2.72 -6.75
CA THR A 388 -12.18 -3.76 -6.11
C THR A 388 -11.71 -5.17 -6.48
N ALA A 389 -11.85 -6.09 -5.53
CA ALA A 389 -11.54 -7.51 -5.71
C ALA A 389 -12.61 -8.36 -5.03
N SER A 390 -12.87 -9.53 -5.59
CA SER A 390 -13.90 -10.47 -5.15
C SER A 390 -13.32 -11.85 -4.88
N ARG A 391 -13.88 -12.58 -3.91
CA ARG A 391 -13.63 -14.02 -3.73
C ARG A 391 -14.87 -14.69 -3.14
N GLU A 392 -15.06 -15.98 -3.33
CA GLU A 392 -16.04 -16.69 -2.52
C GLU A 392 -15.63 -16.64 -1.03
N ALA A 393 -16.62 -16.55 -0.15
CA ALA A 393 -16.54 -16.71 1.30
C ALA A 393 -16.30 -18.18 1.67
N ARG A 394 -15.24 -18.75 1.10
CA ARG A 394 -14.79 -20.13 1.28
C ARG A 394 -13.26 -20.18 1.38
N ARG A 395 -12.77 -21.24 2.01
CA ARG A 395 -11.35 -21.49 2.26
C ARG A 395 -10.61 -21.90 0.99
N GLY A 396 -9.33 -21.54 0.90
CA GLY A 396 -8.50 -21.78 -0.28
C GLY A 396 -8.92 -21.06 -1.58
N GLN A 397 -9.90 -20.15 -1.55
CA GLN A 397 -10.37 -19.42 -2.74
C GLN A 397 -9.55 -18.15 -3.01
N GLY A 398 -9.09 -18.01 -4.25
CA GLY A 398 -8.33 -16.85 -4.72
C GLY A 398 -9.16 -15.57 -4.81
N TRP A 399 -8.48 -14.42 -4.75
CA TRP A 399 -9.09 -13.15 -5.14
C TRP A 399 -9.06 -13.00 -6.66
N ARG A 400 -10.22 -12.72 -7.24
CA ARG A 400 -10.37 -12.27 -8.61
C ARG A 400 -10.60 -10.77 -8.58
N HIS A 401 -9.73 -10.00 -9.25
CA HIS A 401 -9.99 -8.60 -9.53
C HIS A 401 -11.37 -8.46 -10.17
N LEU A 402 -12.12 -7.44 -9.78
CA LEU A 402 -13.22 -6.94 -10.58
C LEU A 402 -12.67 -5.82 -11.43
N ASP A 403 -13.13 -5.71 -12.67
CA ASP A 403 -12.78 -4.61 -13.56
C ASP A 403 -13.38 -3.33 -12.98
N SER A 404 -12.59 -2.61 -12.19
CA SER A 404 -13.00 -1.38 -11.53
C SER A 404 -13.03 -0.26 -12.56
N SER A 405 -14.23 0.14 -12.98
CA SER A 405 -14.44 1.41 -13.69
C SER A 405 -13.77 2.54 -12.90
N ASP A 406 -12.91 3.32 -13.55
CA ASP A 406 -11.94 4.16 -12.84
C ASP A 406 -12.60 5.31 -12.06
N ALA A 407 -12.76 5.08 -10.75
CA ALA A 407 -13.19 6.08 -9.77
C ALA A 407 -12.06 7.09 -9.48
N THR A 408 -11.63 7.83 -10.51
CA THR A 408 -10.55 8.82 -10.42
C THR A 408 -10.93 10.00 -9.52
N GLY A 409 -9.98 10.46 -8.71
CA GLY A 409 -10.13 11.62 -7.83
C GLY A 409 -10.51 11.28 -6.39
N ALA A 410 -10.70 10.01 -6.05
CA ALA A 410 -11.02 9.58 -4.68
C ALA A 410 -9.94 10.03 -3.67
N VAL A 411 -10.36 10.62 -2.54
CA VAL A 411 -9.45 11.16 -1.50
C VAL A 411 -9.74 10.61 -0.10
N GLU A 412 -10.87 9.94 0.08
CA GLU A 412 -11.29 9.28 1.32
C GLU A 412 -12.36 8.24 0.96
N LEU A 413 -12.11 6.96 1.25
CA LEU A 413 -13.09 5.88 1.03
C LEU A 413 -14.13 5.83 2.16
N GLY A 414 -15.41 5.79 1.80
CA GLY A 414 -16.52 5.53 2.71
C GLY A 414 -16.82 4.03 2.86
N ALA A 415 -17.78 3.69 3.71
CA ALA A 415 -18.20 2.31 3.91
C ALA A 415 -19.09 1.81 2.75
N SER A 416 -18.92 0.54 2.39
CA SER A 416 -19.69 -0.16 1.37
C SER A 416 -20.96 -0.76 1.98
N VAL A 417 -22.08 -0.67 1.26
CA VAL A 417 -23.42 -1.01 1.74
C VAL A 417 -24.09 -1.97 0.78
N ALA A 418 -24.48 -3.15 1.27
CA ALA A 418 -25.34 -4.05 0.54
C ALA A 418 -26.79 -3.52 0.57
N THR A 419 -27.44 -3.51 -0.60
CA THR A 419 -28.85 -3.16 -0.79
C THR A 419 -29.53 -4.23 -1.63
N ASP A 420 -30.87 -4.21 -1.67
CA ASP A 420 -31.66 -5.17 -2.44
C ASP A 420 -31.36 -5.13 -3.96
N GLY A 421 -30.78 -4.02 -4.44
CA GLY A 421 -30.38 -3.82 -5.83
C GLY A 421 -28.88 -4.01 -6.13
N GLY A 422 -28.01 -4.23 -5.14
CA GLY A 422 -26.56 -4.38 -5.38
C GLY A 422 -25.68 -4.08 -4.16
N LEU A 423 -24.37 -4.31 -4.26
CA LEU A 423 -23.39 -3.75 -3.32
C LEU A 423 -22.97 -2.37 -3.83
N TRP A 424 -23.06 -1.34 -3.00
CA TRP A 424 -22.69 0.03 -3.35
C TRP A 424 -21.50 0.51 -2.51
N THR A 425 -20.61 1.30 -3.09
CA THR A 425 -19.54 1.99 -2.36
C THR A 425 -19.54 3.48 -2.67
N VAL A 426 -19.13 4.28 -1.69
CA VAL A 426 -19.14 5.74 -1.73
C VAL A 426 -17.76 6.26 -1.33
N TRP A 427 -17.33 7.38 -1.91
CA TRP A 427 -16.08 8.03 -1.55
C TRP A 427 -16.22 9.55 -1.63
N ARG A 428 -15.41 10.27 -0.85
CA ARG A 428 -15.22 11.70 -1.07
C ARG A 428 -14.26 11.88 -2.25
N ASN A 429 -14.63 12.74 -3.18
CA ASN A 429 -13.84 13.07 -4.37
C ASN A 429 -13.12 14.41 -4.17
N GLY A 430 -11.93 14.54 -4.75
CA GLY A 430 -11.11 15.75 -4.75
C GLY A 430 -11.00 16.44 -6.11
N VAL A 431 -11.63 15.89 -7.17
CA VAL A 431 -11.58 16.42 -8.54
C VAL A 431 -12.97 16.35 -9.19
N GLY A 432 -13.67 17.49 -9.28
CA GLY A 432 -15.03 17.58 -9.83
C GLY A 432 -16.11 17.52 -8.74
N GLU A 433 -17.21 16.80 -9.02
CA GLU A 433 -18.32 16.57 -8.06
C GLU A 433 -17.81 16.04 -6.72
N PRO A 434 -18.26 16.54 -5.56
CA PRO A 434 -17.59 16.30 -4.26
C PRO A 434 -17.78 14.89 -3.68
N VAL A 435 -18.72 14.11 -4.21
CA VAL A 435 -19.02 12.74 -3.78
C VAL A 435 -19.09 11.83 -5.00
N GLY A 436 -18.39 10.68 -4.93
CA GLY A 436 -18.53 9.60 -5.88
C GLY A 436 -19.26 8.40 -5.28
N LEU A 437 -19.99 7.67 -6.13
CA LEU A 437 -20.73 6.47 -5.81
C LEU A 437 -20.58 5.48 -6.98
N ALA A 438 -20.47 4.18 -6.68
CA ALA A 438 -20.44 3.11 -7.68
C ALA A 438 -21.19 1.87 -7.18
N GLU A 439 -21.76 1.12 -8.12
CA GLU A 439 -22.19 -0.25 -7.87
C GLU A 439 -20.99 -1.18 -8.05
N ILE A 440 -20.70 -2.03 -7.06
CA ILE A 440 -19.67 -3.06 -7.18
C ILE A 440 -20.34 -4.32 -7.75
N SER A 441 -20.68 -4.23 -9.04
CA SER A 441 -21.33 -5.29 -9.79
C SER A 441 -20.31 -6.16 -10.55
N ARG A 442 -20.78 -7.04 -11.44
CA ARG A 442 -19.92 -7.74 -12.42
C ARG A 442 -19.87 -7.04 -13.78
N ASP A 443 -20.60 -5.95 -13.95
CA ASP A 443 -20.58 -5.06 -15.09
C ASP A 443 -19.65 -3.86 -14.79
N PRO A 444 -18.52 -3.70 -15.51
CA PRO A 444 -17.55 -2.64 -15.28
C PRO A 444 -17.97 -1.27 -15.82
N HIS A 445 -19.25 -1.07 -16.11
CA HIS A 445 -19.80 0.20 -16.58
C HIS A 445 -20.90 0.77 -15.65
N ALA A 446 -21.19 0.10 -14.53
CA ALA A 446 -22.24 0.45 -13.56
C ALA A 446 -21.89 1.65 -12.62
N HIS A 447 -21.44 2.77 -13.19
CA HIS A 447 -21.02 3.96 -12.42
C HIS A 447 -22.09 5.05 -12.37
N ALA A 448 -22.77 5.15 -11.22
CA ALA A 448 -23.70 6.22 -10.91
C ALA A 448 -23.02 7.30 -10.05
N GLN A 449 -22.26 8.20 -10.68
CA GLN A 449 -21.84 9.44 -10.02
C GLN A 449 -23.08 10.13 -9.44
N VAL A 450 -23.00 10.58 -8.18
CA VAL A 450 -24.07 11.33 -7.52
C VAL A 450 -23.72 12.81 -7.65
N PRO A 451 -24.28 13.54 -8.64
CA PRO A 451 -24.02 14.95 -8.76
C PRO A 451 -24.65 15.66 -7.55
N LEU A 452 -23.80 16.31 -6.74
CA LEU A 452 -24.22 17.23 -5.68
C LEU A 452 -24.12 18.68 -6.19
N THR A 453 -24.47 18.90 -7.46
CA THR A 453 -24.32 20.17 -8.16
C THR A 453 -24.76 21.37 -7.33
N GLY A 454 -23.85 22.32 -7.13
CA GLY A 454 -24.01 23.46 -6.22
C GLY A 454 -23.29 23.29 -4.88
N TRP A 455 -22.77 22.09 -4.58
CA TRP A 455 -21.94 21.79 -3.42
C TRP A 455 -20.45 21.62 -3.77
N ASP A 456 -20.08 21.93 -5.02
CA ASP A 456 -18.76 21.67 -5.63
C ASP A 456 -17.58 22.39 -4.95
N ASN A 457 -17.88 23.31 -4.02
CA ASN A 457 -16.91 24.07 -3.22
C ASN A 457 -17.18 23.96 -1.70
N VAL A 458 -18.07 23.05 -1.26
CA VAL A 458 -18.39 22.85 0.15
C VAL A 458 -17.41 21.83 0.76
N PRO A 459 -16.68 22.15 1.84
CA PRO A 459 -15.75 21.22 2.47
C PRO A 459 -16.53 20.14 3.23
N LEU A 460 -16.74 19.00 2.57
CA LEU A 460 -17.35 17.81 3.15
C LEU A 460 -16.31 16.95 3.90
N ARG A 461 -16.67 16.42 5.07
CA ARG A 461 -15.82 15.53 5.90
C ARG A 461 -16.57 14.25 6.28
N GLY A 462 -16.06 13.11 5.83
CA GLY A 462 -16.61 11.78 6.11
C GLY A 462 -17.98 11.57 5.46
N VAL A 463 -18.01 10.92 4.30
CA VAL A 463 -19.24 10.65 3.55
C VAL A 463 -19.67 9.20 3.77
N MET A 464 -20.92 8.99 4.19
CA MET A 464 -21.45 7.67 4.52
C MET A 464 -22.75 7.42 3.75
N LEU A 465 -22.81 6.29 3.04
CA LEU A 465 -24.03 5.80 2.41
C LEU A 465 -24.93 5.17 3.48
N LEU A 466 -26.18 5.60 3.53
CA LEU A 466 -27.17 5.10 4.49
C LEU A 466 -28.12 4.11 3.85
N HIS A 467 -28.65 4.47 2.68
CA HIS A 467 -29.60 3.64 1.94
C HIS A 467 -29.60 4.02 0.46
N ARG A 468 -29.91 3.06 -0.41
CA ARG A 468 -30.10 3.29 -1.84
C ARG A 468 -31.10 2.29 -2.40
N GLU A 469 -32.13 2.81 -3.08
CA GLU A 469 -33.20 2.06 -3.73
C GLU A 469 -33.47 2.71 -5.09
N GLN A 470 -33.16 2.00 -6.18
CA GLN A 470 -33.38 2.48 -7.57
C GLN A 470 -32.80 3.89 -7.81
N ALA A 471 -33.69 4.89 -7.93
CA ALA A 471 -33.41 6.30 -8.13
C ALA A 471 -33.09 7.08 -6.84
N SER A 472 -33.53 6.61 -5.66
CA SER A 472 -33.34 7.27 -4.38
C SER A 472 -32.01 6.86 -3.73
N THR A 473 -31.25 7.84 -3.26
CA THR A 473 -29.99 7.64 -2.53
C THR A 473 -29.96 8.53 -1.30
N TRP A 474 -29.61 7.96 -0.15
CA TRP A 474 -29.49 8.65 1.13
C TRP A 474 -28.05 8.60 1.62
N LEU A 475 -27.45 9.78 1.71
CA LEU A 475 -26.07 10.00 2.15
C LEU A 475 -26.08 10.88 3.40
N VAL A 476 -25.09 10.73 4.28
CA VAL A 476 -24.78 11.75 5.30
C VAL A 476 -23.32 12.17 5.18
N SER A 477 -23.06 13.45 5.38
CA SER A 477 -21.71 14.00 5.51
C SER A 477 -21.70 15.11 6.56
N ASN A 478 -20.56 15.32 7.20
CA ASN A 478 -20.33 16.58 7.88
C ASN A 478 -19.94 17.65 6.85
N VAL A 479 -20.36 18.89 7.10
CA VAL A 479 -19.96 20.12 6.41
C VAL A 479 -19.05 20.87 7.37
N GLU A 480 -17.83 21.21 6.96
CA GLU A 480 -16.96 22.07 7.76
C GLU A 480 -17.29 23.55 7.55
N SER A 481 -17.23 24.36 8.60
CA SER A 481 -17.46 25.81 8.54
C SER A 481 -16.67 26.55 9.62
N GLU A 482 -16.58 27.88 9.51
CA GLU A 482 -15.93 28.73 10.53
C GLU A 482 -16.58 28.59 11.92
N GLY A 483 -17.87 28.24 11.99
CA GLY A 483 -18.61 27.96 13.22
C GLY A 483 -18.42 26.54 13.78
N GLY A 484 -17.50 25.76 13.21
CA GLY A 484 -17.37 24.32 13.43
C GLY A 484 -18.08 23.49 12.36
N ALA A 485 -17.98 22.16 12.47
CA ALA A 485 -18.64 21.25 11.55
C ALA A 485 -20.09 20.96 11.96
N HIS A 486 -20.98 20.75 10.98
CA HIS A 486 -22.36 20.32 11.20
C HIS A 486 -22.77 19.18 10.24
N PRO A 487 -23.73 18.31 10.60
CA PRO A 487 -24.08 17.13 9.83
C PRO A 487 -25.29 17.37 8.94
N VAL A 488 -25.14 17.07 7.64
CA VAL A 488 -26.18 17.19 6.63
C VAL A 488 -26.51 15.82 6.07
N LEU A 489 -27.80 15.49 6.07
CA LEU A 489 -28.37 14.32 5.40
C LEU A 489 -28.86 14.74 4.02
N PHE A 490 -28.40 14.05 2.98
CA PHE A 490 -28.73 14.30 1.57
C PHE A 490 -29.65 13.19 1.07
N HIS A 491 -30.79 13.58 0.50
CA HIS A 491 -31.63 12.73 -0.33
C HIS A 491 -31.43 13.15 -1.78
N VAL A 492 -30.94 12.24 -2.61
CA VAL A 492 -30.77 12.47 -4.05
C VAL A 492 -31.71 11.56 -4.81
N GLN A 493 -32.48 12.13 -5.73
CA GLN A 493 -33.38 11.41 -6.63
C GLN A 493 -32.93 11.59 -8.07
N SER A 494 -32.40 10.50 -8.65
CA SER A 494 -31.94 10.44 -10.05
C SER A 494 -33.11 10.10 -10.98
N GLY A 495 -33.64 11.08 -11.71
CA GLY A 495 -34.77 10.87 -12.62
C GLY A 495 -34.34 10.45 -14.03
N ASP A 496 -35.18 9.65 -14.71
CA ASP A 496 -34.95 9.19 -16.09
C ASP A 496 -34.77 10.37 -17.07
N GLY A 497 -33.51 10.66 -17.42
CA GLY A 497 -33.15 11.75 -18.33
C GLY A 497 -33.35 13.17 -17.78
N ARG A 498 -33.55 13.36 -16.47
CA ARG A 498 -33.64 14.69 -15.83
C ARG A 498 -32.50 14.89 -14.82
N ARG A 499 -32.06 16.15 -14.66
CA ARG A 499 -31.08 16.53 -13.63
C ARG A 499 -31.57 16.07 -12.26
N ALA A 500 -30.73 15.33 -11.53
CA ALA A 500 -31.08 14.78 -10.22
C ALA A 500 -31.53 15.88 -9.25
N SER A 501 -32.58 15.63 -8.47
CA SER A 501 -33.04 16.56 -7.44
C SER A 501 -32.44 16.17 -6.09
N ILE A 502 -31.80 17.15 -5.44
CA ILE A 502 -31.18 17.02 -4.12
C ILE A 502 -32.08 17.73 -3.09
N GLN A 503 -32.33 17.08 -1.96
CA GLN A 503 -32.92 17.66 -0.76
C GLN A 503 -31.93 17.47 0.39
N THR A 504 -31.59 18.53 1.11
CA THR A 504 -30.70 18.44 2.28
C THR A 504 -31.43 18.73 3.60
N TRP A 505 -31.06 17.99 4.64
CA TRP A 505 -31.66 18.06 5.98
C TRP A 505 -30.61 18.30 7.05
N TYR A 506 -30.83 19.32 7.87
CA TYR A 506 -29.97 19.69 9.00
C TYR A 506 -30.19 18.75 10.19
N LEU A 507 -29.17 17.98 10.58
CA LEU A 507 -29.31 17.04 11.70
C LEU A 507 -28.99 17.64 13.09
N GLY A 508 -28.81 18.96 13.20
CA GLY A 508 -28.52 19.68 14.45
C GLY A 508 -27.04 20.03 14.63
N ALA A 509 -26.70 20.83 15.64
CA ALA A 509 -25.30 21.19 15.91
C ALA A 509 -24.52 19.98 16.46
N GLY A 510 -23.31 19.74 15.98
CA GLY A 510 -22.52 18.54 16.29
C GLY A 510 -22.05 17.85 15.00
N THR A 511 -21.68 16.58 15.07
CA THR A 511 -21.13 15.81 13.94
C THR A 511 -21.69 14.39 13.93
N VAL A 512 -21.75 13.77 12.76
CA VAL A 512 -22.01 12.33 12.60
C VAL A 512 -20.66 11.65 12.38
N GLU A 513 -20.27 10.81 13.33
CA GLU A 513 -18.96 10.15 13.34
C GLU A 513 -19.03 8.68 12.88
N ALA A 514 -20.22 8.08 12.89
CA ALA A 514 -20.47 6.73 12.39
C ALA A 514 -21.92 6.52 11.92
N ALA A 515 -22.14 5.53 11.06
CA ALA A 515 -23.47 5.14 10.59
C ALA A 515 -23.68 3.62 10.57
N ILE A 516 -24.92 3.21 10.77
CA ILE A 516 -25.47 1.90 10.41
C ILE A 516 -26.34 2.14 9.18
N ALA A 517 -25.99 1.49 8.07
CA ALA A 517 -26.75 1.55 6.82
C ALA A 517 -27.89 0.52 6.79
N GLY A 518 -28.87 0.75 5.93
CA GLY A 518 -30.08 -0.06 5.77
C GLY A 518 -31.33 0.82 5.55
N PRO A 519 -32.52 0.22 5.35
CA PRO A 519 -33.78 0.97 5.15
C PRO A 519 -34.23 1.74 6.41
N SER A 520 -33.70 1.41 7.58
CA SER A 520 -33.88 2.14 8.84
C SER A 520 -32.50 2.45 9.44
N PRO A 521 -31.76 3.41 8.86
CA PRO A 521 -30.38 3.67 9.25
C PRO A 521 -30.31 4.32 10.64
N THR A 522 -29.17 4.17 11.30
CA THR A 522 -28.89 4.80 12.60
C THR A 522 -27.56 5.53 12.56
N LEU A 523 -27.51 6.75 13.08
CA LEU A 523 -26.31 7.59 13.08
C LEU A 523 -25.79 7.76 14.50
N LEU A 524 -24.47 7.61 14.70
CA LEU A 524 -23.81 8.06 15.91
C LEU A 524 -23.53 9.56 15.81
N PHE A 525 -24.23 10.31 16.63
CA PHE A 525 -24.17 11.75 16.69
C PHE A 525 -23.30 12.20 17.87
N HIS A 526 -22.40 13.15 17.64
CA HIS A 526 -21.39 13.63 18.58
C HIS A 526 -21.47 15.15 18.77
N GLN A 527 -21.39 15.59 20.02
CA GLN A 527 -21.24 16.98 20.44
C GLN A 527 -20.08 17.07 21.46
N ARG A 528 -19.29 18.14 21.39
CA ARG A 528 -18.44 18.57 22.52
C ARG A 528 -19.35 19.08 23.64
N ASP A 529 -19.10 18.66 24.87
CA ASP A 529 -19.85 19.07 26.07
C ASP A 529 -18.83 19.50 27.14
N GLY A 530 -18.30 20.71 26.99
CA GLY A 530 -17.10 21.17 27.70
C GLY A 530 -15.86 20.34 27.33
N GLU A 531 -15.18 19.83 28.36
CA GLU A 531 -14.07 18.87 28.24
C GLU A 531 -14.55 17.42 28.01
N GLY A 532 -15.85 17.21 27.74
CA GLY A 532 -16.46 15.90 27.50
C GLY A 532 -16.99 15.72 26.09
N HIS A 533 -17.39 14.47 25.81
CA HIS A 533 -18.02 14.02 24.59
C HIS A 533 -19.44 13.55 24.89
N ARG A 534 -20.41 14.19 24.26
CA ARG A 534 -21.82 13.82 24.30
C ARG A 534 -22.19 13.05 23.03
N LEU A 535 -22.64 11.82 23.20
CA LEU A 535 -22.90 10.87 22.12
C LEU A 535 -24.36 10.42 22.14
N SER A 536 -25.01 10.27 20.98
CA SER A 536 -26.41 9.84 20.90
C SER A 536 -26.68 9.10 19.59
N ALA A 537 -27.55 8.09 19.61
CA ALA A 537 -28.10 7.53 18.39
C ALA A 537 -29.19 8.44 17.81
N VAL A 538 -29.19 8.57 16.49
CA VAL A 538 -30.17 9.33 15.72
C VAL A 538 -30.74 8.45 14.62
N TRP A 539 -32.05 8.28 14.60
CA TRP A 539 -32.81 7.46 13.65
C TRP A 539 -33.64 8.37 12.73
N PRO A 540 -33.11 8.78 11.56
CA PRO A 540 -33.87 9.52 10.57
C PRO A 540 -34.91 8.61 9.90
N GLN A 541 -36.17 9.03 9.92
CA GLN A 541 -37.30 8.33 9.29
C GLN A 541 -37.31 8.64 7.79
N LEU A 542 -36.52 7.91 7.00
CA LEU A 542 -36.29 8.21 5.58
C LEU A 542 -37.58 8.43 4.78
N ALA A 543 -38.62 7.61 5.00
CA ALA A 543 -39.91 7.76 4.34
C ALA A 543 -40.63 9.08 4.68
N LEU A 544 -40.57 9.54 5.95
CA LEU A 544 -41.14 10.83 6.34
C LEU A 544 -40.35 11.99 5.71
N LEU A 545 -39.02 11.89 5.72
CA LEU A 545 -38.12 12.89 5.12
C LEU A 545 -38.28 12.95 3.59
N ALA A 546 -38.50 11.82 2.91
CA ALA A 546 -38.81 11.76 1.48
C ALA A 546 -40.17 12.41 1.15
N SER A 547 -41.17 12.21 2.02
CA SER A 547 -42.52 12.76 1.83
C SER A 547 -42.61 14.26 2.11
N ALA A 548 -41.69 14.78 2.92
CA ALA A 548 -41.65 16.18 3.28
C ALA A 548 -41.21 17.05 2.09
N ARG A 549 -41.87 18.20 1.93
CA ARG A 549 -41.44 19.26 1.00
C ARG A 549 -40.58 20.25 1.79
N PRO A 550 -39.24 20.17 1.75
CA PRO A 550 -38.39 21.19 2.35
C PRO A 550 -38.66 22.56 1.71
N GLY A 551 -38.48 23.63 2.48
CA GLY A 551 -38.63 25.01 2.02
C GLY A 551 -37.50 25.47 1.10
N GLY A 552 -37.34 26.79 0.92
CA GLY A 552 -36.28 27.36 0.07
C GLY A 552 -34.86 26.93 0.45
N ASP A 553 -34.64 26.52 1.70
CA ASP A 553 -33.35 26.03 2.22
C ASP A 553 -32.98 24.60 1.76
N ALA A 554 -33.83 23.93 0.97
CA ALA A 554 -33.67 22.53 0.52
C ALA A 554 -32.35 22.20 -0.21
N THR A 555 -31.69 23.22 -0.77
CA THR A 555 -30.39 23.11 -1.46
C THR A 555 -29.30 23.94 -0.79
N SER A 556 -29.55 24.46 0.42
CA SER A 556 -28.61 25.30 1.16
C SER A 556 -27.56 24.47 1.90
N VAL A 557 -26.39 25.07 2.17
CA VAL A 557 -25.27 24.46 2.92
C VAL A 557 -25.66 24.05 4.36
N ARG A 558 -26.77 24.58 4.89
CA ARG A 558 -27.36 24.16 6.17
C ARG A 558 -28.38 23.02 6.02
N GLY A 559 -29.15 23.03 4.93
CA GLY A 559 -30.30 22.16 4.72
C GLY A 559 -31.53 22.58 5.51
N ALA A 560 -32.68 21.99 5.18
CA ALA A 560 -33.93 22.22 5.88
C ALA A 560 -33.92 21.54 7.27
N THR A 561 -34.53 22.17 8.27
CA THR A 561 -34.75 21.52 9.58
C THR A 561 -35.81 20.42 9.42
N PRO A 562 -35.53 19.16 9.76
CA PRO A 562 -36.53 18.09 9.72
C PRO A 562 -37.57 18.27 10.84
N ALA A 563 -38.80 17.82 10.59
CA ALA A 563 -39.84 17.79 11.61
C ALA A 563 -39.45 16.84 12.76
N GLU A 564 -39.90 17.12 13.99
CA GLU A 564 -39.50 16.37 15.19
C GLU A 564 -39.82 14.87 15.12
N ASN A 565 -40.94 14.51 14.49
CA ASN A 565 -41.33 13.11 14.26
C ASN A 565 -40.51 12.42 13.15
N ALA A 566 -39.81 13.17 12.31
CA ALA A 566 -39.00 12.63 11.21
C ALA A 566 -37.56 12.27 11.63
N VAL A 567 -37.11 12.67 12.81
CA VAL A 567 -35.78 12.32 13.36
C VAL A 567 -35.86 12.01 14.84
N ARG A 568 -35.88 10.71 15.19
CA ARG A 568 -35.84 10.27 16.58
C ARG A 568 -34.40 10.29 17.12
N ARG A 569 -34.21 10.64 18.40
CA ARG A 569 -32.91 10.58 19.10
C ARG A 569 -33.00 9.73 20.36
N SER A 570 -31.87 9.19 20.81
CA SER A 570 -31.73 8.55 22.12
C SER A 570 -31.50 9.58 23.24
N ALA A 571 -31.57 9.13 24.50
CA ALA A 571 -30.83 9.83 25.57
C ALA A 571 -29.32 9.73 25.29
N PRO A 572 -28.51 10.72 25.73
CA PRO A 572 -27.08 10.71 25.47
C PRO A 572 -26.29 9.76 26.38
N VAL A 573 -25.15 9.29 25.89
CA VAL A 573 -24.01 8.88 26.71
C VAL A 573 -23.09 10.09 26.86
N LEU A 574 -22.56 10.32 28.06
CA LEU A 574 -21.52 11.32 28.32
C LEU A 574 -20.22 10.60 28.64
N LEU A 575 -19.15 10.89 27.91
CA LEU A 575 -17.83 10.30 28.07
C LEU A 575 -16.78 11.41 28.29
N ALA A 576 -15.77 11.16 29.12
CA ALA A 576 -14.66 12.09 29.35
C ALA A 576 -13.43 11.69 28.53
N GLY A 577 -12.77 12.65 27.89
CA GLY A 577 -11.57 12.41 27.09
C GLY A 577 -11.09 13.66 26.35
N GLU A 578 -9.82 13.67 25.92
CA GLU A 578 -9.25 14.78 25.15
C GLU A 578 -9.71 14.75 23.68
N VAL A 579 -9.61 13.56 23.06
CA VAL A 579 -9.99 13.28 21.68
C VAL A 579 -10.82 12.01 21.62
N LEU A 580 -11.90 12.06 20.84
CA LEU A 580 -12.72 10.92 20.47
C LEU A 580 -12.51 10.57 18.99
N ALA A 581 -12.48 9.28 18.68
CA ALA A 581 -12.69 8.77 17.32
C ALA A 581 -13.68 7.60 17.35
N ALA A 582 -14.56 7.52 16.34
CA ALA A 582 -15.49 6.40 16.16
C ALA A 582 -15.04 5.46 15.03
N VAL A 583 -15.41 4.19 15.14
CA VAL A 583 -15.46 3.29 13.98
C VAL A 583 -16.61 3.79 13.09
N SER A 584 -16.32 4.18 11.85
CA SER A 584 -17.28 4.86 10.97
C SER A 584 -18.48 4.01 10.53
N THR A 585 -18.44 2.69 10.78
CA THR A 585 -19.58 1.78 10.61
C THR A 585 -19.99 1.23 11.97
N GLY A 586 -21.26 1.40 12.34
CA GLY A 586 -21.85 0.66 13.46
C GLY A 586 -22.37 -0.71 13.01
N ALA A 587 -22.95 -1.47 13.93
CA ALA A 587 -23.68 -2.70 13.59
C ALA A 587 -25.05 -2.74 14.28
N ALA A 588 -26.04 -3.35 13.62
CA ALA A 588 -27.37 -3.58 14.18
C ALA A 588 -27.51 -5.01 14.70
N LEU A 589 -28.29 -5.19 15.76
CA LEU A 589 -28.54 -6.45 16.43
C LEU A 589 -29.95 -6.48 17.03
N GLY A 590 -30.92 -7.02 16.29
CA GLY A 590 -32.34 -6.88 16.65
C GLY A 590 -32.78 -5.41 16.58
N ASP A 591 -33.21 -4.84 17.69
CA ASP A 591 -33.49 -3.40 17.82
C ASP A 591 -32.31 -2.58 18.39
N GLU A 592 -31.19 -3.22 18.77
CA GLU A 592 -30.02 -2.50 19.25
C GLU A 592 -29.11 -2.03 18.09
N ALA A 593 -28.76 -0.75 18.13
CA ALA A 593 -27.72 -0.11 17.33
C ALA A 593 -26.44 0.02 18.17
N GLY A 594 -25.38 -0.67 17.77
CA GLY A 594 -24.07 -0.64 18.41
C GLY A 594 -23.06 0.21 17.65
N PHE A 595 -22.23 0.94 18.39
CA PHE A 595 -21.10 1.71 17.87
C PHE A 595 -19.87 1.54 18.76
N ALA A 596 -18.69 1.42 18.15
CA ALA A 596 -17.42 1.40 18.87
C ALA A 596 -16.71 2.75 18.78
N VAL A 597 -16.29 3.29 19.92
CA VAL A 597 -15.54 4.56 20.01
C VAL A 597 -14.26 4.40 20.82
N THR A 598 -13.28 5.26 20.58
CA THR A 598 -12.03 5.38 21.34
C THR A 598 -11.94 6.78 21.93
N LEU A 599 -11.58 6.86 23.22
CA LEU A 599 -11.21 8.08 23.93
C LEU A 599 -9.73 8.00 24.25
N GLY A 600 -8.93 8.96 23.80
CA GLY A 600 -7.49 8.93 24.01
C GLY A 600 -6.85 10.31 23.88
N PRO A 601 -5.52 10.39 24.05
CA PRO A 601 -4.78 11.63 23.89
C PRO A 601 -4.70 12.03 22.40
N ALA A 602 -4.48 13.30 22.10
CA ALA A 602 -4.28 13.73 20.72
C ALA A 602 -2.98 13.16 20.11
N ARG A 603 -3.07 12.54 18.92
CA ARG A 603 -1.89 12.24 18.09
C ARG A 603 -1.52 13.45 17.23
N PRO A 604 -0.23 13.75 17.00
CA PRO A 604 0.20 14.77 16.05
C PRO A 604 -0.36 14.48 14.65
N ALA A 605 -0.90 15.49 13.97
CA ALA A 605 -1.60 15.31 12.69
C ALA A 605 -0.71 14.68 11.59
N GLU A 606 0.59 14.93 11.64
CA GLU A 606 1.60 14.35 10.74
C GLU A 606 1.79 12.83 10.92
N GLN A 607 1.33 12.27 12.04
CA GLN A 607 1.37 10.83 12.35
C GLN A 607 0.04 10.12 12.02
N CYS A 608 -0.91 10.81 11.38
CA CYS A 608 -2.24 10.28 11.05
C CYS A 608 -2.44 10.22 9.52
N ALA A 609 -2.78 9.05 8.98
CA ALA A 609 -3.23 8.95 7.58
C ALA A 609 -4.60 9.63 7.34
N VAL A 610 -5.42 9.77 8.40
CA VAL A 610 -6.72 10.46 8.38
C VAL A 610 -6.81 11.38 9.59
N ARG A 611 -6.88 12.70 9.35
CA ARG A 611 -6.84 13.74 10.41
C ARG A 611 -7.99 13.62 11.43
N ALA A 612 -9.16 13.13 10.99
CA ALA A 612 -10.31 12.85 11.86
C ALA A 612 -10.14 11.61 12.76
N ARG A 613 -9.04 10.85 12.63
CA ARG A 613 -8.73 9.66 13.45
C ARG A 613 -7.44 9.82 14.26
N CYS A 614 -7.03 11.05 14.57
CA CYS A 614 -5.83 11.37 15.37
C CYS A 614 -6.00 11.12 16.88
N VAL A 615 -6.48 9.94 17.26
CA VAL A 615 -6.58 9.50 18.66
C VAL A 615 -5.41 8.57 19.00
N GLY A 616 -4.84 8.72 20.20
CA GLY A 616 -3.91 7.77 20.78
C GLY A 616 -4.63 6.53 21.34
N PRO A 617 -3.90 5.49 21.75
CA PRO A 617 -4.48 4.38 22.49
C PRO A 617 -5.09 4.88 23.81
N GLY A 618 -6.27 4.39 24.15
CA GLY A 618 -6.98 4.75 25.36
C GLY A 618 -8.24 3.90 25.55
N ALA A 619 -9.28 4.47 26.15
CA ALA A 619 -10.49 3.73 26.48
C ALA A 619 -11.32 3.46 25.22
N VAL A 620 -11.50 2.18 24.88
CA VAL A 620 -12.42 1.72 23.84
C VAL A 620 -13.75 1.37 24.48
N HIS A 621 -14.84 1.95 23.98
CA HIS A 621 -16.21 1.76 24.48
C HIS A 621 -17.11 1.18 23.39
N LEU A 622 -17.97 0.23 23.78
CA LEU A 622 -19.09 -0.25 22.97
C LEU A 622 -20.36 0.42 23.49
N LEU A 623 -20.87 1.37 22.70
CA LEU A 623 -22.09 2.10 22.98
C LEU A 623 -23.26 1.41 22.27
N ARG A 624 -24.32 1.08 23.02
CA ARG A 624 -25.50 0.39 22.51
C ARG A 624 -26.76 1.19 22.80
N PHE A 625 -27.48 1.53 21.74
CA PHE A 625 -28.70 2.32 21.78
C PHE A 625 -29.86 1.48 21.24
N SER A 626 -31.07 1.64 21.74
CA SER A 626 -32.25 0.93 21.20
C SER A 626 -33.46 1.88 21.14
N PRO A 627 -34.35 1.74 20.13
CA PRO A 627 -35.63 2.44 20.10
C PRO A 627 -36.63 1.97 21.17
N SER A 628 -36.44 0.80 21.80
CA SER A 628 -37.29 0.32 22.90
C SER A 628 -36.77 0.72 24.29
N ARG A 629 -35.45 0.92 24.45
CA ARG A 629 -34.82 1.24 25.74
C ARG A 629 -34.56 2.75 25.90
N PRO A 630 -35.00 3.40 27.00
CA PRO A 630 -34.79 4.84 27.21
C PRO A 630 -33.33 5.19 27.53
N THR A 631 -32.63 4.32 28.27
CA THR A 631 -31.23 4.52 28.69
C THR A 631 -30.29 3.77 27.75
N PRO A 632 -29.28 4.42 27.15
CA PRO A 632 -28.23 3.73 26.40
C PRO A 632 -27.36 2.88 27.33
N VAL A 633 -26.67 1.89 26.76
CA VAL A 633 -25.69 1.05 27.45
C VAL A 633 -24.30 1.46 26.99
N ASP A 634 -23.41 1.71 27.93
CA ASP A 634 -21.97 1.82 27.71
C ASP A 634 -21.28 0.59 28.31
N VAL A 635 -20.31 0.03 27.57
CA VAL A 635 -19.42 -1.04 28.05
C VAL A 635 -17.99 -0.67 27.63
N THR A 636 -17.13 -0.35 28.61
CA THR A 636 -15.69 -0.25 28.35
C THR A 636 -15.15 -1.62 27.94
N VAL A 637 -14.65 -1.71 26.72
CA VAL A 637 -14.11 -2.93 26.10
C VAL A 637 -12.64 -3.10 26.44
N ALA A 638 -11.86 -2.02 26.41
CA ALA A 638 -10.44 -2.00 26.75
C ALA A 638 -10.04 -0.59 27.23
N THR A 639 -8.98 -0.47 28.03
CA THR A 639 -8.53 0.81 28.63
C THR A 639 -7.34 1.45 27.90
N GLU A 640 -6.59 0.68 27.12
CA GLU A 640 -5.38 1.11 26.41
C GLU A 640 -5.39 0.50 24.99
N SER A 641 -6.26 0.99 24.13
CA SER A 641 -6.46 0.48 22.76
C SER A 641 -7.02 1.54 21.81
N VAL A 642 -7.05 1.24 20.51
CA VAL A 642 -7.80 1.97 19.48
C VAL A 642 -8.80 1.02 18.82
N ALA A 643 -10.07 1.41 18.77
CA ALA A 643 -11.12 0.67 18.07
C ALA A 643 -10.87 0.72 16.56
N LEU A 644 -10.86 -0.45 15.93
CA LEU A 644 -10.74 -0.59 14.48
C LEU A 644 -12.08 -0.91 13.83
N ASP A 645 -12.86 -1.83 14.43
CA ASP A 645 -14.13 -2.26 13.84
C ASP A 645 -15.14 -2.88 14.82
N LEU A 646 -16.40 -3.02 14.40
CA LEU A 646 -17.52 -3.59 15.18
C LEU A 646 -18.42 -4.50 14.32
N LEU A 647 -18.78 -5.68 14.83
CA LEU A 647 -19.79 -6.56 14.23
C LEU A 647 -20.75 -7.15 15.28
N GLY A 648 -22.06 -7.13 15.00
CA GLY A 648 -23.06 -7.89 15.76
C GLY A 648 -23.07 -9.36 15.34
N GLU A 649 -22.75 -10.28 16.25
CA GLU A 649 -22.46 -11.69 15.93
C GLU A 649 -23.65 -12.65 16.16
N ALA A 650 -24.35 -12.48 17.28
CA ALA A 650 -25.55 -13.23 17.68
C ALA A 650 -26.38 -12.33 18.63
N PRO A 651 -27.67 -12.62 18.94
CA PRO A 651 -28.59 -11.65 19.56
C PRO A 651 -28.15 -10.90 20.84
N ASP A 652 -27.18 -11.41 21.61
CA ASP A 652 -26.56 -10.73 22.76
C ASP A 652 -25.03 -10.57 22.64
N ARG A 653 -24.44 -10.92 21.50
CA ARG A 653 -22.98 -11.08 21.31
C ARG A 653 -22.44 -10.12 20.25
N TRP A 654 -21.57 -9.22 20.70
CA TRP A 654 -20.87 -8.23 19.86
C TRP A 654 -19.38 -8.56 19.76
N LEU A 655 -18.81 -8.38 18.58
CA LEU A 655 -17.38 -8.50 18.31
C LEU A 655 -16.78 -7.11 18.05
N VAL A 656 -15.82 -6.70 18.86
CA VAL A 656 -15.09 -5.43 18.74
C VAL A 656 -13.65 -5.74 18.38
N LEU A 657 -13.18 -5.27 17.22
CA LEU A 657 -11.79 -5.36 16.81
C LEU A 657 -11.03 -4.12 17.27
N HIS A 658 -9.89 -4.30 17.94
CA HIS A 658 -9.09 -3.18 18.44
C HIS A 658 -7.58 -3.48 18.42
N GLU A 659 -6.78 -2.42 18.34
CA GLU A 659 -5.32 -2.45 18.45
C GLU A 659 -4.93 -2.05 19.89
N PRO A 660 -4.23 -2.91 20.67
CA PRO A 660 -3.77 -2.55 22.02
C PRO A 660 -2.52 -1.65 21.98
N ALA A 661 -2.31 -0.86 23.02
CA ALA A 661 -1.09 -0.09 23.19
C ALA A 661 0.17 -0.98 23.26
N GLY A 662 1.20 -0.64 22.48
CA GLY A 662 2.58 -0.98 22.80
C GLY A 662 3.10 -2.38 22.45
N VAL A 663 3.23 -2.69 21.16
CA VAL A 663 4.31 -3.58 20.67
C VAL A 663 4.95 -2.94 19.44
N ALA A 664 6.01 -2.14 19.65
CA ALA A 664 6.63 -1.30 18.61
C ALA A 664 7.33 -2.06 17.45
N ALA A 665 7.35 -3.40 17.47
CA ALA A 665 7.82 -4.24 16.37
C ALA A 665 6.67 -4.79 15.51
N HIS A 666 5.56 -5.21 16.13
CA HIS A 666 4.43 -5.87 15.48
C HIS A 666 3.12 -5.55 16.23
N PRO A 667 2.20 -4.74 15.67
CA PRO A 667 0.87 -4.60 16.25
C PRO A 667 0.15 -5.96 16.21
N ALA A 668 -0.44 -6.34 17.34
CA ALA A 668 -1.17 -7.59 17.52
C ALA A 668 -2.64 -7.26 17.77
N LEU A 669 -3.47 -7.37 16.73
CA LEU A 669 -4.90 -7.06 16.84
C LEU A 669 -5.57 -7.96 17.89
N ARG A 670 -6.56 -7.41 18.59
CA ARG A 670 -7.39 -8.12 19.56
C ARG A 670 -8.84 -8.12 19.12
N LEU A 671 -9.49 -9.27 19.25
CA LEU A 671 -10.91 -9.45 19.06
C LEU A 671 -11.57 -9.59 20.43
N SER A 672 -12.34 -8.59 20.83
CA SER A 672 -13.13 -8.61 22.05
C SER A 672 -14.54 -9.12 21.77
N THR A 673 -14.96 -10.16 22.48
CA THR A 673 -16.34 -10.65 22.48
C THR A 673 -17.06 -10.10 23.71
N VAL A 674 -18.08 -9.28 23.50
CA VAL A 674 -18.94 -8.72 24.55
C VAL A 674 -20.28 -9.46 24.52
N ALA A 675 -20.54 -10.27 25.55
CA ALA A 675 -21.73 -11.13 25.67
C ALA A 675 -22.32 -11.04 27.10
N GLY A 676 -22.34 -9.84 27.67
CA GLY A 676 -22.69 -9.57 29.06
C GLY A 676 -21.97 -8.34 29.59
N ALA A 677 -21.82 -8.26 30.92
CA ALA A 677 -21.16 -7.12 31.60
C ALA A 677 -19.62 -7.12 31.51
N ALA A 678 -19.00 -8.26 31.17
CA ALA A 678 -17.55 -8.40 31.05
C ALA A 678 -17.15 -8.77 29.61
N PRO A 679 -16.29 -7.99 28.95
CA PRO A 679 -15.64 -8.39 27.70
C PRO A 679 -14.75 -9.64 27.91
N THR A 680 -14.58 -10.41 26.84
CA THR A 680 -13.59 -11.50 26.76
C THR A 680 -12.69 -11.28 25.55
N HIS A 681 -11.38 -11.52 25.67
CA HIS A 681 -10.41 -11.12 24.66
C HIS A 681 -9.72 -12.32 24.00
N ALA A 682 -9.60 -12.27 22.67
CA ALA A 682 -8.74 -13.13 21.88
C ALA A 682 -7.62 -12.30 21.23
N THR A 683 -6.36 -12.65 21.52
CA THR A 683 -5.20 -12.10 20.80
C THR A 683 -5.07 -12.80 19.44
N LEU A 684 -4.92 -12.02 18.37
CA LEU A 684 -4.86 -12.53 17.01
C LEU A 684 -3.40 -12.62 16.53
N ALA A 685 -2.96 -13.82 16.13
CA ALA A 685 -1.54 -14.15 15.94
C ALA A 685 -0.91 -13.68 14.60
N ASN A 686 -1.47 -12.64 13.97
CA ASN A 686 -1.04 -12.14 12.66
C ASN A 686 -0.24 -10.83 12.82
N PRO A 687 1.11 -10.87 12.90
CA PRO A 687 1.93 -9.68 13.12
C PRO A 687 1.95 -8.76 11.88
N GLY A 688 1.87 -7.45 12.10
CA GLY A 688 2.02 -6.45 11.02
C GLY A 688 0.74 -6.12 10.24
N ALA A 689 -0.43 -6.46 10.80
CA ALA A 689 -1.70 -5.89 10.36
C ALA A 689 -1.86 -4.47 10.95
N ASP A 690 -1.86 -3.44 10.12
CA ASP A 690 -2.07 -2.04 10.55
C ASP A 690 -3.54 -1.61 10.56
N ARG A 691 -4.41 -2.42 9.94
CA ARG A 691 -5.86 -2.22 9.85
C ARG A 691 -6.56 -3.57 9.78
N GLY A 692 -7.80 -3.63 10.24
CA GLY A 692 -8.66 -4.80 10.04
C GLY A 692 -10.15 -4.45 10.04
N ARG A 693 -10.94 -5.38 9.52
CA ARG A 693 -12.38 -5.24 9.24
C ARG A 693 -13.08 -6.58 9.44
N LEU A 694 -14.16 -6.61 10.21
CA LEU A 694 -15.01 -7.78 10.45
C LEU A 694 -16.19 -7.76 9.48
N VAL A 695 -16.50 -8.90 8.88
CA VAL A 695 -17.67 -9.04 8.01
C VAL A 695 -18.32 -10.41 8.21
N ARG A 696 -19.66 -10.47 8.23
CA ARG A 696 -20.39 -11.74 8.09
C ARG A 696 -20.57 -12.04 6.61
N CYS A 697 -20.15 -13.22 6.16
CA CYS A 697 -20.40 -13.68 4.79
C CYS A 697 -20.43 -15.21 4.74
N GLY A 698 -21.45 -15.76 4.10
CA GLY A 698 -21.86 -17.15 4.31
C GLY A 698 -22.26 -17.42 5.76
N ASP A 699 -22.05 -18.65 6.21
CA ASP A 699 -22.31 -19.11 7.58
C ASP A 699 -21.26 -18.63 8.61
N GLY A 700 -20.31 -17.78 8.20
CA GLY A 700 -19.12 -17.41 8.98
C GLY A 700 -18.90 -15.91 9.14
N VAL A 701 -18.10 -15.58 10.15
CA VAL A 701 -17.48 -14.25 10.31
C VAL A 701 -16.05 -14.31 9.80
N TRP A 702 -15.68 -13.29 9.03
CA TRP A 702 -14.37 -13.14 8.40
C TRP A 702 -13.70 -11.88 8.93
N LEU A 703 -12.40 -11.98 9.18
CA LEU A 703 -11.52 -10.86 9.47
C LEU A 703 -10.71 -10.54 8.21
N GLY A 704 -11.03 -9.40 7.58
CA GLY A 704 -10.15 -8.70 6.67
C GLY A 704 -9.01 -8.03 7.43
N GLN A 705 -7.79 -8.11 6.89
CA GLN A 705 -6.62 -7.40 7.39
C GLN A 705 -5.85 -6.80 6.23
N HIS A 706 -5.39 -5.57 6.39
CA HIS A 706 -4.35 -5.01 5.53
C HIS A 706 -2.99 -5.34 6.16
N LEU A 707 -2.16 -6.09 5.44
CA LEU A 707 -0.84 -6.54 5.91
C LEU A 707 0.26 -5.74 5.21
N SER A 708 0.97 -4.90 5.95
CA SER A 708 1.97 -3.97 5.40
C SER A 708 3.37 -4.59 5.24
N LEU A 709 3.44 -5.88 4.86
CA LEU A 709 4.67 -6.69 4.83
C LEU A 709 4.71 -7.70 3.68
N PRO A 710 5.87 -7.90 3.03
CA PRO A 710 6.67 -6.88 2.34
C PRO A 710 6.06 -6.49 0.98
N THR A 711 4.85 -6.96 0.67
CA THR A 711 4.04 -6.58 -0.50
C THR A 711 2.63 -6.38 0.03
N PRO A 712 2.15 -5.13 0.11
CA PRO A 712 0.92 -4.82 0.83
C PRO A 712 -0.29 -5.46 0.17
N ARG A 713 -1.18 -6.01 1.01
CA ARG A 713 -2.29 -6.85 0.55
C ARG A 713 -3.41 -6.94 1.58
N ILE A 714 -4.63 -7.09 1.07
CA ILE A 714 -5.82 -7.41 1.86
C ILE A 714 -5.98 -8.93 1.91
N VAL A 715 -5.91 -9.49 3.12
CA VAL A 715 -6.15 -10.91 3.39
C VAL A 715 -7.46 -11.03 4.16
N ALA A 716 -8.28 -12.04 3.86
CA ALA A 716 -9.50 -12.35 4.61
C ALA A 716 -9.43 -13.79 5.14
N VAL A 717 -9.58 -13.96 6.45
CA VAL A 717 -9.54 -15.25 7.15
C VAL A 717 -10.80 -15.47 7.99
N PRO A 718 -11.33 -16.70 8.14
CA PRO A 718 -12.43 -16.98 9.07
C PRO A 718 -11.99 -16.72 10.52
N THR A 719 -12.87 -16.13 11.34
CA THR A 719 -12.52 -15.88 12.75
C THR A 719 -12.35 -17.17 13.56
N GLU A 720 -13.03 -18.26 13.20
CA GLU A 720 -12.80 -19.58 13.80
C GLU A 720 -11.42 -20.18 13.48
N CYS A 721 -10.69 -19.63 12.51
CA CYS A 721 -9.34 -20.06 12.16
C CYS A 721 -8.23 -19.27 12.86
N LEU A 722 -8.57 -18.19 13.58
CA LEU A 722 -7.61 -17.37 14.31
C LEU A 722 -7.11 -18.11 15.57
N THR A 723 -5.81 -18.36 15.67
CA THR A 723 -5.26 -19.13 16.79
C THR A 723 -5.26 -18.32 18.09
N THR A 724 -6.19 -18.62 18.99
CA THR A 724 -6.20 -18.09 20.36
C THR A 724 -5.02 -18.64 21.16
N ARG A 725 -3.87 -17.96 21.10
CA ARG A 725 -2.79 -18.17 22.07
C ARG A 725 -3.03 -17.24 23.28
N PRO A 726 -2.99 -17.77 24.52
CA PRO A 726 -3.06 -16.95 25.73
C PRO A 726 -1.77 -16.14 25.93
#